data_AF-A0A1G3AKI5-F1
#
_entry.id   AF-A0A1G3AKI5-F1
#
_cell.length_a   1.000
_cell.length_b   1.000
_cell.length_c   1.000
_cell.angle_alpha   90.00
_cell.angle_beta   90.00
_cell.angle_gamma   90.00
#
_symmetry.space_group_name_H-M   'P 1'
#
loop_
_entity.id
_entity.type
_entity.pdbx_description
1 polymer ?
#
loop_
_entity_poly.entity_id
_entity_poly.type
_entity_poly.pdbx_seq_one_letter_code
_entity_poly.pdbx_strand_id
1 'polypeptide(L)'
;MIVGTRNLICAVLTVAALSWTSDGQAQETKGDFYVSATGDDVNPGTLDKPFRTLARARDAVRELKAEKCDHPVRVLIRGGTYGLEQSIVFSGRDSGTAECPITYSAYPGERPVFRGGRTITGWKPHGDQIFVAQLPQTENQYWRVRELFFNGQRQVRARYPNFDPSDPQFGGWAFVEATVPADANAPVCFQWEPGVFPRQWAKPQQGEIFIIPGLAWNSHIIPIRDCDPDKRLITVTRRLTQNWDRLMKGNRFYVENLLEELDEPGEWCFDTDTQKLYFWPPEGALDGAEVTVPVIDRLIELRATTSESVRHLRFVGLTFTQSLPVFPFIHPLHPDYVDCNRPNSGGYAFYMENTEHCAVENCTFNQVGGDAIRLHGSSFRNRIVENEIAGAGAQGVCIAYLDFWPYDFPPVWRGQQERMRSVSSRLPWAVGNVISRNHIHHCGVIDNFGAAIHLHALNTDGNVISHNRIHDQPHHAVYLSMGFGRNTIEYNDIYALCRVMADAGGVYCNRWSILENDPVLSQGLVIQHNRIRDVMGVNPHGRSSDNPAATPSQDRLERPYFTWGIYFDNSPRRAIVYGNLCIDNVWGGAFLGGGYAEPEDCVVENNIFVDSTVYQFDVAMNENARGNRFARNIVYFQNPDAALLRASFTKGLKECDHNVYFLVGGQPLKIAGLPGETWDKWRELGFDRNSLIADPLFVDPARGDYRLKPDSPALKLGFQPIPFEQIGLNATAELSAALGNQVVTDNSEPEPLAAMRKKAVERKRRLIYNDDGCGPIMQAGGDTPEGFLNGPNSRMRPLPGTQVDSVFICSGATHVLNHASSVAESYADVVDRYKIGGEWVLFRDNMRSLENRGTDVIQLTIDFCRKHQLEVVYSHRINDIHNTFLEVERSTWFREHPDYWLGTPGEAAKAGGGNSPKHWWSALDFEKPAVLDYLCRIQEEVCSRYDVDGVEIDYFRSPMFFRPNLDFQPATPGQLEILTGFQRRLRAVHLHAGTKRGRPILTIARVPATPAACRHVGIDVEQWLKEGLVDVLTVGGGYVPFTEPLDEIVNLAHAAGVPVYTTISASGMRGPENRYSSHEAWRGAAANMWRAGVDGIVTFNLFPNGPEPRFADIGSPETLAGRNKLFVIDSTRVLEGDLVQGVTQGQTLPVAIPGDGKPATAVLPIGDDLPAAGKNGTLASAELRIQLRDLQAVDAVELRLNGAPLTPTQQDPESGWLVFSPQAEQYRVGRNELTFRATAGAPSAERLAEVIHVEVPVVYKDTQP
;
A
#
# COMPACT_ATOMS: atom_id res chain seq x y z
N MET A 1 46.37 50.26 -21.80
CA MET A 1 47.70 49.69 -21.53
C MET A 1 47.57 48.17 -21.51
N ILE A 2 48.21 47.54 -22.49
CA ILE A 2 48.71 46.16 -22.62
C ILE A 2 47.77 44.97 -22.31
N VAL A 3 47.51 44.25 -23.41
CA VAL A 3 46.84 42.96 -23.60
C VAL A 3 47.75 41.79 -23.16
N GLY A 4 47.14 40.70 -22.68
CA GLY A 4 47.82 39.41 -22.49
C GLY A 4 46.83 38.24 -22.43
N THR A 5 46.64 37.59 -23.58
CA THR A 5 45.83 36.41 -23.89
C THR A 5 46.17 35.18 -23.05
N ARG A 6 45.18 34.38 -22.62
CA ARG A 6 45.32 32.92 -22.44
C ARG A 6 43.98 32.20 -22.64
N ASN A 7 43.94 31.42 -23.72
CA ASN A 7 42.86 30.54 -24.14
C ASN A 7 42.56 29.45 -23.08
N LEU A 8 41.28 29.23 -22.77
CA LEU A 8 40.81 28.02 -22.10
C LEU A 8 40.63 26.92 -23.16
N ILE A 9 41.40 25.85 -23.02
CA ILE A 9 41.24 24.62 -23.79
C ILE A 9 40.09 23.82 -23.15
N CYS A 10 39.02 23.58 -23.93
CA CYS A 10 38.03 22.54 -23.65
C CYS A 10 38.76 21.18 -23.56
N ALA A 11 38.88 20.65 -22.36
CA ALA A 11 39.27 19.26 -22.17
C ALA A 11 38.06 18.37 -22.45
N VAL A 12 38.03 17.79 -23.66
CA VAL A 12 37.23 16.63 -24.01
C VAL A 12 37.68 15.49 -23.09
N LEU A 13 36.88 15.14 -22.08
CA LEU A 13 37.02 13.86 -21.40
C LEU A 13 36.35 12.80 -22.27
N THR A 14 37.18 12.17 -23.11
CA THR A 14 36.91 10.86 -23.70
C THR A 14 36.58 9.87 -22.58
N VAL A 15 35.29 9.55 -22.43
CA VAL A 15 34.85 8.33 -21.77
C VAL A 15 35.34 7.18 -22.64
N ALA A 16 36.34 6.43 -22.14
CA ALA A 16 36.71 5.16 -22.72
C ALA A 16 35.51 4.22 -22.59
N ALA A 17 34.83 3.98 -23.72
CA ALA A 17 33.86 2.91 -23.85
C ALA A 17 34.60 1.57 -23.64
N LEU A 18 34.52 1.04 -22.42
CA LEU A 18 34.73 -0.38 -22.18
C LEU A 18 33.53 -1.11 -22.80
N SER A 19 33.74 -1.51 -24.06
CA SER A 19 32.89 -2.45 -24.78
C SER A 19 32.94 -3.79 -24.06
N TRP A 20 31.97 -4.05 -23.18
CA TRP A 20 31.55 -5.41 -22.91
C TRP A 20 30.69 -5.85 -24.09
N THR A 21 31.33 -6.46 -25.08
CA THR A 21 30.64 -7.33 -26.04
C THR A 21 30.13 -8.54 -25.27
N SER A 22 28.92 -8.46 -24.73
CA SER A 22 28.10 -9.65 -24.63
C SER A 22 27.57 -9.91 -26.04
N ASP A 23 28.09 -10.94 -26.69
CA ASP A 23 27.40 -11.62 -27.79
C ASP A 23 26.14 -12.28 -27.23
N GLY A 24 25.17 -11.46 -26.82
CA GLY A 24 23.77 -11.81 -26.80
C GLY A 24 23.18 -11.08 -27.99
N GLN A 25 22.72 -11.82 -29.01
CA GLN A 25 21.96 -11.23 -30.11
C GLN A 25 20.87 -10.32 -29.50
N ALA A 26 21.03 -9.00 -29.65
CA ALA A 26 19.97 -8.06 -29.34
C ALA A 26 18.82 -8.39 -30.29
N GLN A 27 17.85 -9.15 -29.78
CA GLN A 27 16.65 -9.49 -30.51
C GLN A 27 15.99 -8.17 -30.88
N GLU A 28 15.90 -7.87 -32.19
CA GLU A 28 15.24 -6.67 -32.70
C GLU A 28 13.89 -6.53 -32.02
N THR A 29 13.69 -5.41 -31.33
CA THR A 29 12.47 -5.16 -30.57
C THR A 29 11.36 -4.85 -31.57
N LYS A 30 10.61 -5.88 -31.99
CA LYS A 30 9.49 -5.72 -32.92
C LYS A 30 8.32 -5.07 -32.17
N GLY A 31 7.87 -3.91 -32.63
CA GLY A 31 6.61 -3.27 -32.25
C GLY A 31 5.43 -3.82 -33.05
N ASP A 32 4.25 -3.80 -32.44
CA ASP A 32 2.97 -4.10 -33.10
C ASP A 32 2.51 -2.92 -33.95
N PHE A 33 2.71 -1.70 -33.44
CA PHE A 33 2.44 -0.46 -34.15
C PHE A 33 3.63 0.51 -34.08
N TYR A 34 3.77 1.34 -35.10
CA TYR A 34 4.83 2.33 -35.22
C TYR A 34 4.24 3.72 -35.48
N VAL A 35 4.81 4.73 -34.83
CA VAL A 35 4.45 6.14 -34.99
C VAL A 35 5.66 6.92 -35.46
N SER A 36 5.51 7.80 -36.44
CA SER A 36 6.58 8.67 -36.95
C SER A 36 6.05 10.08 -37.24
N ALA A 37 6.85 11.10 -36.95
CA ALA A 37 6.50 12.50 -37.23
C ALA A 37 6.26 12.78 -38.73
N THR A 38 6.81 11.94 -39.62
CA THR A 38 6.59 11.99 -41.09
C THR A 38 5.64 10.90 -41.60
N GLY A 39 4.97 10.17 -40.69
CA GLY A 39 3.97 9.17 -41.03
C GLY A 39 2.65 9.75 -41.51
N ASP A 40 1.65 8.89 -41.70
CA ASP A 40 0.28 9.26 -42.08
C ASP A 40 -0.72 8.42 -41.28
N ASP A 41 -1.78 9.02 -40.74
CA ASP A 41 -2.76 8.31 -39.91
C ASP A 41 -3.70 7.40 -40.73
N VAL A 42 -3.67 7.49 -42.06
CA VAL A 42 -4.31 6.52 -42.96
C VAL A 42 -3.47 5.25 -43.15
N ASN A 43 -2.20 5.26 -42.75
CA ASN A 43 -1.33 4.09 -42.85
C ASN A 43 -1.77 2.97 -41.89
N PRO A 44 -1.33 1.72 -42.10
CA PRO A 44 -1.64 0.61 -41.21
C PRO A 44 -0.82 0.59 -39.89
N GLY A 45 0.13 1.51 -39.70
CA GLY A 45 0.96 1.55 -38.49
C GLY A 45 2.12 0.57 -38.48
N THR A 46 2.59 0.10 -39.64
CA THR A 46 3.79 -0.75 -39.75
C THR A 46 5.07 0.08 -39.74
N LEU A 47 6.24 -0.55 -39.57
CA LEU A 47 7.52 0.17 -39.58
C LEU A 47 7.75 0.98 -40.87
N ASP A 48 7.40 0.40 -42.02
CA ASP A 48 7.53 1.06 -43.34
C ASP A 48 6.43 2.08 -43.63
N LYS A 49 5.26 1.91 -43.01
CA LYS A 49 4.09 2.80 -43.14
C LYS A 49 3.54 3.11 -41.75
N PRO A 50 4.24 3.95 -40.97
CA PRO A 50 3.86 4.26 -39.60
C PRO A 50 2.68 5.23 -39.55
N PHE A 51 1.94 5.21 -38.44
CA PHE A 51 0.98 6.25 -38.11
C PHE A 51 1.70 7.60 -37.93
N ARG A 52 0.99 8.71 -38.11
CA ARG A 52 1.53 10.04 -37.83
C ARG A 52 1.42 10.39 -36.35
N THR A 53 0.32 9.99 -35.71
CA THR A 53 -0.03 10.44 -34.35
C THR A 53 -0.11 9.30 -33.35
N LEU A 54 0.25 9.59 -32.10
CA LEU A 54 0.07 8.67 -30.98
C LEU A 54 -1.42 8.41 -30.70
N ALA A 55 -2.30 9.40 -30.96
CA ALA A 55 -3.74 9.23 -30.84
C ALA A 55 -4.28 8.15 -31.80
N ARG A 56 -3.84 8.13 -33.05
CA ARG A 56 -4.21 7.07 -34.00
C ARG A 56 -3.70 5.70 -33.56
N ALA A 57 -2.47 5.63 -33.04
CA ALA A 57 -1.89 4.39 -32.53
C ALA A 57 -2.67 3.85 -31.32
N ARG A 58 -3.07 4.70 -30.37
CA ARG A 58 -4.00 4.33 -29.28
C ARG A 58 -5.29 3.73 -29.84
N ASP A 59 -5.88 4.36 -30.85
CA ASP A 59 -7.11 3.85 -31.46
C ASP A 59 -6.90 2.51 -32.18
N ALA A 60 -5.74 2.28 -32.80
CA ALA A 60 -5.37 0.98 -33.36
C ALA A 60 -5.20 -0.10 -32.29
N VAL A 61 -4.66 0.24 -31.12
CA VAL A 61 -4.62 -0.67 -29.97
C VAL A 61 -6.03 -1.01 -29.49
N ARG A 62 -6.97 -0.04 -29.48
CA ARG A 62 -8.37 -0.33 -29.15
C ARG A 62 -9.01 -1.29 -30.16
N GLU A 63 -8.75 -1.08 -31.45
CA GLU A 63 -9.19 -1.97 -32.54
C GLU A 63 -8.65 -3.40 -32.33
N LEU A 64 -7.34 -3.54 -32.09
CA LEU A 64 -6.68 -4.83 -31.81
C LEU A 64 -7.31 -5.54 -30.61
N LYS A 65 -7.51 -4.82 -29.50
CA LYS A 65 -8.09 -5.36 -28.26
C LYS A 65 -9.54 -5.81 -28.43
N ALA A 66 -10.30 -5.15 -29.30
CA ALA A 66 -11.68 -5.54 -29.59
C ALA A 66 -11.76 -6.87 -30.36
N GLU A 67 -10.72 -7.20 -31.14
CA GLU A 67 -10.62 -8.48 -31.87
C GLU A 67 -10.05 -9.58 -30.99
N LYS A 68 -8.82 -9.40 -30.45
CA LYS A 68 -8.13 -10.32 -29.54
C LYS A 68 -6.83 -9.70 -28.99
N CYS A 69 -6.63 -9.71 -27.67
CA CYS A 69 -5.36 -9.34 -27.00
C CYS A 69 -4.82 -10.58 -26.27
N ASP A 70 -3.84 -11.28 -26.83
CA ASP A 70 -3.24 -12.50 -26.24
C ASP A 70 -1.73 -12.39 -25.97
N HIS A 71 -1.14 -11.20 -26.15
CA HIS A 71 0.27 -10.91 -25.92
C HIS A 71 0.50 -9.42 -25.59
N PRO A 72 1.55 -9.07 -24.83
CA PRO A 72 1.90 -7.67 -24.55
C PRO A 72 2.01 -6.82 -25.82
N VAL A 73 1.27 -5.71 -25.87
CA VAL A 73 1.22 -4.82 -27.06
C VAL A 73 2.26 -3.72 -26.94
N ARG A 74 3.03 -3.49 -28.01
CA ARG A 74 4.09 -2.48 -28.06
C ARG A 74 3.89 -1.51 -29.21
N VAL A 75 3.76 -0.22 -28.87
CA VAL A 75 3.75 0.89 -29.82
C VAL A 75 5.11 1.58 -29.78
N LEU A 76 5.86 1.52 -30.89
CA LEU A 76 7.19 2.11 -31.00
C LEU A 76 7.13 3.47 -31.71
N ILE A 77 7.56 4.51 -31.01
CA ILE A 77 7.47 5.90 -31.46
C ILE A 77 8.85 6.36 -31.92
N ARG A 78 8.98 6.65 -33.22
CA ARG A 78 10.21 7.13 -33.86
C ARG A 78 10.57 8.54 -33.37
N GLY A 79 11.85 8.85 -33.42
CA GLY A 79 12.39 10.18 -33.14
C GLY A 79 11.78 11.25 -34.02
N GLY A 80 11.59 12.43 -33.45
CA GLY A 80 10.91 13.56 -34.09
C GLY A 80 10.09 14.37 -33.09
N THR A 81 9.65 15.55 -33.53
CA THR A 81 8.82 16.44 -32.73
C THR A 81 7.35 16.29 -33.12
N TYR A 82 6.52 15.93 -32.16
CA TYR A 82 5.08 15.76 -32.27
C TYR A 82 4.40 16.96 -31.60
N GLY A 83 4.05 17.96 -32.40
CA GLY A 83 3.27 19.11 -31.93
C GLY A 83 1.84 18.70 -31.57
N LEU A 84 1.38 19.08 -30.38
CA LEU A 84 0.06 18.77 -29.87
C LEU A 84 -0.79 20.04 -29.79
N GLU A 85 -1.98 20.00 -30.39
CA GLU A 85 -2.99 21.06 -30.29
C GLU A 85 -4.11 20.71 -29.30
N GLN A 86 -4.13 19.46 -28.82
CA GLN A 86 -5.06 18.93 -27.83
C GLN A 86 -4.41 17.77 -27.06
N SER A 87 -4.89 17.49 -25.85
CA SER A 87 -4.42 16.36 -25.03
C SER A 87 -4.66 15.01 -25.71
N ILE A 88 -3.77 14.06 -25.47
CA ILE A 88 -3.98 12.65 -25.83
C ILE A 88 -4.56 11.92 -24.62
N VAL A 89 -5.85 11.59 -24.69
CA VAL A 89 -6.59 10.99 -23.59
C VAL A 89 -6.66 9.46 -23.70
N PHE A 90 -6.19 8.76 -22.68
CA PHE A 90 -6.34 7.34 -22.44
C PHE A 90 -7.43 7.14 -21.38
N SER A 91 -8.47 6.39 -21.69
CA SER A 91 -9.56 6.06 -20.76
C SER A 91 -9.51 4.58 -20.35
N GLY A 92 -10.47 4.11 -19.55
CA GLY A 92 -10.57 2.69 -19.18
C GLY A 92 -10.62 1.72 -20.37
N ARG A 93 -11.00 2.19 -21.57
CA ARG A 93 -10.97 1.40 -22.82
C ARG A 93 -9.55 1.06 -23.28
N ASP A 94 -8.57 1.84 -22.85
CA ASP A 94 -7.17 1.66 -23.22
C ASP A 94 -6.46 0.66 -22.31
N SER A 95 -6.99 0.39 -21.12
CA SER A 95 -6.40 -0.48 -20.10
C SER A 95 -5.95 -1.85 -20.59
N GLY A 96 -4.70 -2.22 -20.31
CA GLY A 96 -4.21 -3.59 -20.51
C GLY A 96 -4.63 -4.52 -19.37
N THR A 97 -4.05 -5.72 -19.35
CA THR A 97 -4.06 -6.64 -18.20
C THR A 97 -2.63 -6.94 -17.77
N ALA A 98 -2.44 -7.73 -16.70
CA ALA A 98 -1.12 -8.20 -16.30
C ALA A 98 -0.45 -9.06 -17.40
N GLU A 99 -1.25 -9.83 -18.15
CA GLU A 99 -0.81 -10.71 -19.23
C GLU A 99 -0.71 -9.98 -20.59
N CYS A 100 -1.55 -8.96 -20.80
CA CYS A 100 -1.59 -8.13 -22.01
C CYS A 100 -1.36 -6.65 -21.68
N PRO A 101 -0.20 -6.24 -21.12
CA PRO A 101 0.07 -4.83 -20.84
C PRO A 101 0.31 -4.07 -22.15
N ILE A 102 -0.02 -2.78 -22.16
CA ILE A 102 0.14 -1.92 -23.34
C ILE A 102 1.30 -0.95 -23.10
N THR A 103 2.33 -1.03 -23.94
CA THR A 103 3.53 -0.20 -23.82
C THR A 103 3.65 0.76 -24.98
N TYR A 104 3.68 2.06 -24.68
CA TYR A 104 4.03 3.13 -25.61
C TYR A 104 5.47 3.54 -25.33
N SER A 105 6.40 3.17 -26.21
CA SER A 105 7.82 3.39 -25.98
C SER A 105 8.50 4.08 -27.13
N ALA A 106 9.55 4.86 -26.83
CA ALA A 106 10.47 5.32 -27.84
C ALA A 106 11.05 4.15 -28.64
N TYR A 107 11.25 4.36 -29.94
CA TYR A 107 12.00 3.42 -30.76
C TYR A 107 13.44 3.33 -30.23
N PRO A 108 14.06 2.13 -30.14
CA PRO A 108 15.38 1.96 -29.55
C PRO A 108 16.43 2.96 -30.10
N GLY A 109 17.05 3.72 -29.20
CA GLY A 109 18.08 4.71 -29.54
C GLY A 109 17.54 6.05 -30.08
N GLU A 110 16.23 6.20 -30.28
CA GLU A 110 15.60 7.42 -30.77
C GLU A 110 14.91 8.19 -29.61
N ARG A 111 14.68 9.50 -29.80
CA ARG A 111 14.09 10.39 -28.78
C ARG A 111 12.87 11.13 -29.35
N PRO A 112 11.65 10.62 -29.15
CA PRO A 112 10.42 11.31 -29.54
C PRO A 112 10.08 12.45 -28.56
N VAL A 113 9.72 13.62 -29.10
CA VAL A 113 9.39 14.83 -28.32
C VAL A 113 7.93 15.22 -28.54
N PHE A 114 7.11 15.13 -27.50
CA PHE A 114 5.74 15.65 -27.47
C PHE A 114 5.75 17.09 -26.95
N ARG A 115 5.29 18.02 -27.80
CA ARG A 115 5.40 19.46 -27.56
C ARG A 115 4.01 20.10 -27.54
N GLY A 116 3.64 20.74 -26.43
CA GLY A 116 2.40 21.50 -26.31
C GLY A 116 2.47 22.93 -26.86
N GLY A 117 3.64 23.37 -27.32
CA GLY A 117 3.89 24.69 -27.90
C GLY A 117 3.53 24.80 -29.37
N ARG A 118 2.76 25.84 -29.71
CA ARG A 118 2.43 26.25 -31.07
C ARG A 118 3.49 27.19 -31.62
N THR A 119 3.94 26.95 -32.84
CA THR A 119 4.86 27.85 -33.54
C THR A 119 4.16 29.14 -33.95
N ILE A 120 4.75 30.28 -33.58
CA ILE A 120 4.25 31.62 -33.91
C ILE A 120 4.90 32.07 -35.23
N THR A 121 4.06 32.50 -36.17
CA THR A 121 4.46 32.97 -37.50
C THR A 121 3.91 34.37 -37.77
N GLY A 122 4.30 34.98 -38.89
CA GLY A 122 3.79 36.31 -39.27
C GLY A 122 4.40 37.48 -38.51
N TRP A 123 5.61 37.29 -37.95
CA TRP A 123 6.38 38.33 -37.28
C TRP A 123 6.67 39.51 -38.21
N LYS A 124 6.53 40.72 -37.69
CA LYS A 124 6.86 41.98 -38.37
C LYS A 124 7.79 42.81 -37.49
N PRO A 125 8.74 43.56 -38.06
CA PRO A 125 9.53 44.51 -37.29
C PRO A 125 8.66 45.54 -36.57
N HIS A 126 9.02 45.87 -35.32
CA HIS A 126 8.40 46.89 -34.48
C HIS A 126 9.51 47.74 -33.85
N GLY A 127 9.96 48.78 -34.56
CA GLY A 127 11.21 49.48 -34.23
C GLY A 127 12.43 48.69 -34.72
N ASP A 128 13.60 48.93 -34.11
CA ASP A 128 14.87 48.40 -34.61
C ASP A 128 15.19 46.97 -34.11
N GLN A 129 14.76 46.60 -32.90
CA GLN A 129 15.18 45.37 -32.22
C GLN A 129 14.03 44.42 -31.86
N ILE A 130 12.79 44.92 -31.84
CA ILE A 130 11.61 44.17 -31.42
C ILE A 130 10.82 43.72 -32.64
N PHE A 131 10.26 42.51 -32.56
CA PHE A 131 9.33 41.97 -33.53
C PHE A 131 7.96 41.80 -32.89
N VAL A 132 6.90 41.95 -33.69
CA VAL A 132 5.52 41.78 -33.24
C VAL A 132 4.78 40.77 -34.11
N ALA A 133 4.01 39.88 -33.48
CA ALA A 133 3.10 38.96 -34.13
C ALA A 133 1.68 39.12 -33.57
N GLN A 134 0.69 38.89 -34.44
CA GLN A 134 -0.72 38.86 -34.04
C GLN A 134 -1.10 37.42 -33.67
N LEU A 135 -1.60 37.21 -32.45
CA LEU A 135 -2.16 35.92 -32.05
C LEU A 135 -3.67 35.85 -32.33
N PRO A 136 -4.24 34.65 -32.56
CA PRO A 136 -5.69 34.47 -32.64
C PRO A 136 -6.37 34.91 -31.35
N GLN A 137 -7.52 35.57 -31.47
CA GLN A 137 -8.32 35.97 -30.31
C GLN A 137 -8.85 34.72 -29.59
N THR A 138 -8.53 34.58 -28.31
CA THR A 138 -8.99 33.47 -27.47
C THR A 138 -10.21 33.88 -26.65
N GLU A 139 -11.24 33.05 -26.61
CA GLU A 139 -12.46 33.31 -25.80
C GLU A 139 -12.21 33.21 -24.28
N ASN A 140 -11.10 32.60 -23.86
CA ASN A 140 -10.76 32.43 -22.46
C ASN A 140 -10.13 33.71 -21.88
N GLN A 141 -10.87 34.40 -21.01
CA GLN A 141 -10.41 35.59 -20.28
C GLN A 141 -9.17 35.36 -19.40
N TYR A 142 -8.84 34.09 -19.09
CA TYR A 142 -7.68 33.69 -18.32
C TYR A 142 -6.45 33.36 -19.19
N TRP A 143 -6.58 33.43 -20.52
CA TRP A 143 -5.49 33.19 -21.47
C TRP A 143 -4.50 34.37 -21.50
N ARG A 144 -3.58 34.39 -20.53
CA ARG A 144 -2.36 35.19 -20.62
C ARG A 144 -1.24 34.29 -21.12
N VAL A 145 -0.56 34.68 -22.19
CA VAL A 145 0.70 34.03 -22.59
C VAL A 145 1.70 34.27 -21.46
N ARG A 146 2.24 33.19 -20.89
CA ARG A 146 3.19 33.22 -19.75
C ARG A 146 4.58 32.73 -20.09
N GLU A 147 4.71 31.98 -21.17
CA GLU A 147 5.98 31.45 -21.62
C GLU A 147 6.10 31.64 -23.13
N LEU A 148 7.32 31.97 -23.55
CA LEU A 148 7.76 31.99 -24.93
C LEU A 148 9.06 31.22 -24.99
N PHE A 149 9.20 30.41 -26.03
CA PHE A 149 10.42 29.65 -26.29
C PHE A 149 11.03 30.09 -27.61
N PHE A 150 12.34 30.31 -27.62
CA PHE A 150 13.13 30.58 -28.80
C PHE A 150 14.11 29.42 -29.00
N ASN A 151 13.98 28.70 -30.12
CA ASN A 151 14.75 27.48 -30.42
C ASN A 151 14.73 26.46 -29.25
N GLY A 152 13.56 26.29 -28.63
CA GLY A 152 13.35 25.36 -27.52
C GLY A 152 13.81 25.85 -26.14
N GLN A 153 14.36 27.06 -26.03
CA GLN A 153 14.80 27.66 -24.77
C GLN A 153 13.80 28.71 -24.28
N ARG A 154 13.36 28.59 -23.01
CA ARG A 154 12.48 29.56 -22.36
C ARG A 154 13.11 30.95 -22.34
N GLN A 155 12.35 31.95 -22.77
CA GLN A 155 12.75 33.35 -22.81
C GLN A 155 12.19 34.15 -21.64
N VAL A 156 12.87 35.23 -21.25
CA VAL A 156 12.49 36.05 -20.10
C VAL A 156 11.26 36.87 -20.46
N ARG A 157 10.22 36.82 -19.63
CA ARG A 157 9.09 37.74 -19.78
C ARG A 157 9.57 39.13 -19.35
N ALA A 158 9.36 40.14 -20.19
CA ALA A 158 9.85 41.51 -19.99
C ALA A 158 9.53 41.99 -18.58
N ARG A 159 10.57 42.35 -17.81
CA ARG A 159 10.43 42.58 -16.37
C ARG A 159 11.33 43.67 -15.82
N TYR A 160 10.86 44.32 -14.75
CA TYR A 160 11.68 45.23 -13.96
C TYR A 160 11.78 44.76 -12.49
N PRO A 161 12.97 44.78 -11.88
CA PRO A 161 14.26 44.96 -12.56
C PRO A 161 14.55 43.80 -13.54
N ASN A 162 15.40 44.09 -14.52
CA ASN A 162 15.82 43.10 -15.53
C ASN A 162 16.42 41.88 -14.83
N PHE A 163 16.20 40.70 -15.41
CA PHE A 163 16.78 39.46 -14.92
C PHE A 163 18.31 39.54 -14.99
N ASP A 164 18.98 39.21 -13.88
CA ASP A 164 20.45 39.20 -13.83
C ASP A 164 20.96 37.78 -14.08
N PRO A 165 21.51 37.47 -15.27
CA PRO A 165 22.03 36.13 -15.56
C PRO A 165 23.30 35.80 -14.77
N SER A 166 24.01 36.80 -14.22
CA SER A 166 25.21 36.59 -13.40
C SER A 166 24.87 36.25 -11.94
N ASP A 167 23.68 36.64 -11.48
CA ASP A 167 23.10 36.28 -10.19
C ASP A 167 21.60 35.96 -10.33
N PRO A 168 21.24 34.80 -10.91
CA PRO A 168 19.85 34.47 -11.24
C PRO A 168 18.95 34.26 -10.01
N GLN A 169 19.54 34.13 -8.81
CA GLN A 169 18.81 33.89 -7.56
C GLN A 169 18.55 35.16 -6.77
N PHE A 170 19.52 36.09 -6.75
CA PHE A 170 19.47 37.27 -5.88
C PHE A 170 19.60 38.60 -6.61
N GLY A 171 20.06 38.59 -7.87
CA GLY A 171 20.05 39.75 -8.75
C GLY A 171 18.68 40.00 -9.39
N GLY A 172 18.45 41.23 -9.87
CA GLY A 172 17.22 41.59 -10.59
C GLY A 172 15.95 41.68 -9.73
N TRP A 173 16.05 42.04 -8.45
CA TRP A 173 14.89 42.19 -7.53
C TRP A 173 14.72 43.63 -7.04
N ALA A 174 13.46 44.09 -6.94
CA ALA A 174 13.06 45.29 -6.21
C ALA A 174 12.53 44.93 -4.81
N PHE A 175 12.40 45.93 -3.94
CA PHE A 175 12.06 45.75 -2.53
C PHE A 175 10.93 46.68 -2.09
N VAL A 176 10.03 46.14 -1.27
CA VAL A 176 8.94 46.91 -0.63
C VAL A 176 9.55 47.81 0.45
N GLU A 177 9.23 49.11 0.43
CA GLU A 177 9.64 50.07 1.47
C GLU A 177 8.59 50.18 2.58
N ALA A 178 7.31 50.27 2.21
CA ALA A 178 6.22 50.40 3.17
C ALA A 178 4.92 49.86 2.58
N THR A 179 4.08 49.24 3.40
CA THR A 179 2.69 48.99 3.03
C THR A 179 1.81 50.13 3.47
N VAL A 180 0.92 50.56 2.59
CA VAL A 180 -0.11 51.55 2.90
C VAL A 180 -1.38 50.77 3.18
N PRO A 181 -1.77 50.58 4.46
CA PRO A 181 -2.99 49.87 4.78
C PRO A 181 -4.17 50.65 4.22
N ALA A 182 -4.93 50.02 3.33
CA ALA A 182 -6.28 50.46 3.03
C ALA A 182 -7.25 49.84 4.06
N ASP A 183 -8.51 50.28 4.10
CA ASP A 183 -9.53 49.61 4.91
C ASP A 183 -9.58 48.10 4.61
N ALA A 184 -10.17 47.28 5.49
CA ALA A 184 -10.21 45.82 5.32
C ALA A 184 -10.90 45.34 4.01
N ASN A 185 -11.56 46.24 3.27
CA ASN A 185 -12.27 45.97 2.03
C ASN A 185 -11.57 46.54 0.78
N ALA A 186 -10.41 47.18 0.92
CA ALA A 186 -9.71 47.82 -0.18
C ALA A 186 -8.48 47.02 -0.62
N PRO A 187 -8.11 47.07 -1.91
CA PRO A 187 -6.91 46.38 -2.41
C PRO A 187 -5.62 46.88 -1.80
N VAL A 188 -4.61 46.01 -1.74
CA VAL A 188 -3.32 46.30 -1.11
C VAL A 188 -2.54 47.30 -1.92
N CYS A 189 -1.97 48.26 -1.21
CA CYS A 189 -1.12 49.28 -1.78
C CYS A 189 0.23 49.25 -1.08
N PHE A 190 1.33 49.28 -1.83
CA PHE A 190 2.66 49.31 -1.25
C PHE A 190 3.59 50.26 -2.00
N GLN A 191 4.51 50.83 -1.23
CA GLN A 191 5.57 51.67 -1.73
C GLN A 191 6.84 50.85 -1.98
N TRP A 192 7.55 51.19 -3.05
CA TRP A 192 8.86 50.66 -3.34
C TRP A 192 9.98 51.57 -2.83
N GLU A 193 11.19 51.01 -2.70
CA GLU A 193 12.38 51.76 -2.26
C GLU A 193 12.80 52.88 -3.24
N PRO A 194 13.23 54.07 -2.76
CA PRO A 194 13.77 55.13 -3.62
C PRO A 194 15.09 54.70 -4.29
N GLY A 195 15.37 55.18 -5.51
CA GLY A 195 16.71 55.01 -6.12
C GLY A 195 16.74 54.77 -7.63
N VAL A 196 15.64 54.27 -8.21
CA VAL A 196 15.14 54.31 -9.61
C VAL A 196 14.09 53.19 -9.71
N PHE A 197 12.92 53.50 -10.25
CA PHE A 197 11.78 52.59 -10.47
C PHE A 197 11.32 52.75 -11.95
N PRO A 198 10.50 51.82 -12.49
CA PRO A 198 10.26 51.57 -13.89
C PRO A 198 9.71 52.79 -14.60
N ARG A 199 9.76 52.69 -15.93
CA ARG A 199 9.32 53.73 -16.83
C ARG A 199 7.83 54.04 -16.60
N GLN A 200 7.39 55.18 -17.07
CA GLN A 200 5.97 55.52 -16.98
C GLN A 200 5.15 54.53 -17.83
N TRP A 201 4.39 53.65 -17.16
CA TRP A 201 3.56 52.66 -17.82
C TRP A 201 2.27 53.25 -18.37
N ALA A 202 2.03 53.11 -19.67
CA ALA A 202 0.80 53.57 -20.29
C ALA A 202 -0.41 52.72 -19.89
N LYS A 203 -0.19 51.42 -19.64
CA LYS A 203 -1.22 50.44 -19.26
C LYS A 203 -0.73 49.54 -18.12
N PRO A 204 -0.60 50.04 -16.88
CA PRO A 204 -0.11 49.25 -15.75
C PRO A 204 -0.92 47.97 -15.50
N GLN A 205 -2.20 47.93 -15.89
CA GLN A 205 -3.09 46.78 -15.75
C GLN A 205 -2.71 45.56 -16.61
N GLN A 206 -1.84 45.75 -17.61
CA GLN A 206 -1.27 44.66 -18.41
C GLN A 206 -0.20 43.88 -17.62
N GLY A 207 0.42 44.51 -16.60
CA GLY A 207 1.49 43.94 -15.81
C GLY A 207 1.03 43.10 -14.62
N GLU A 208 1.96 42.29 -14.12
CA GLU A 208 1.81 41.45 -12.93
C GLU A 208 3.02 41.63 -12.01
N ILE A 209 2.84 41.35 -10.72
CA ILE A 209 3.90 41.35 -9.72
C ILE A 209 4.18 39.90 -9.33
N PHE A 210 5.42 39.45 -9.46
CA PHE A 210 5.91 38.29 -8.73
C PHE A 210 6.52 38.76 -7.41
N ILE A 211 6.03 38.27 -6.28
CA ILE A 211 6.48 38.68 -4.96
C ILE A 211 6.67 37.48 -4.03
N ILE A 212 7.70 37.55 -3.19
CA ILE A 212 7.90 36.64 -2.06
C ILE A 212 7.47 37.39 -0.79
N PRO A 213 6.21 37.24 -0.36
CA PRO A 213 5.63 37.99 0.76
C PRO A 213 6.02 37.39 2.12
N GLY A 214 5.57 38.04 3.20
CA GLY A 214 5.55 37.39 4.51
C GLY A 214 6.93 36.98 5.00
N LEU A 215 7.01 35.77 5.55
CA LEU A 215 8.24 35.10 6.04
C LEU A 215 8.91 34.21 4.96
N ALA A 216 8.68 34.52 3.68
CA ALA A 216 9.29 33.84 2.53
C ALA A 216 9.00 32.33 2.38
N TRP A 217 7.89 31.85 2.98
CA TRP A 217 7.42 30.46 2.88
C TRP A 217 6.49 30.21 1.69
N ASN A 218 6.05 31.26 0.98
CA ASN A 218 5.23 31.17 -0.22
C ASN A 218 5.62 32.24 -1.28
N SER A 219 5.14 32.11 -2.51
CA SER A 219 5.31 33.08 -3.61
C SER A 219 3.98 33.43 -4.27
N HIS A 220 3.85 34.63 -4.83
CA HIS A 220 2.60 35.09 -5.44
C HIS A 220 2.84 35.78 -6.78
N ILE A 221 1.95 35.52 -7.74
CA ILE A 221 1.80 36.30 -8.97
C ILE A 221 0.49 37.09 -8.86
N ILE A 222 0.55 38.43 -8.88
CA ILE A 222 -0.60 39.30 -8.60
C ILE A 222 -0.75 40.36 -9.69
N PRO A 223 -1.91 40.46 -10.37
CA PRO A 223 -2.14 41.53 -11.34
C PRO A 223 -2.07 42.92 -10.73
N ILE A 224 -1.51 43.87 -11.49
CA ILE A 224 -1.45 45.28 -11.11
C ILE A 224 -2.81 45.93 -11.41
N ARG A 225 -3.34 46.70 -10.45
CA ARG A 225 -4.55 47.50 -10.62
C ARG A 225 -4.22 48.92 -11.09
N ASP A 226 -3.23 49.54 -10.44
CA ASP A 226 -2.84 50.92 -10.70
C ASP A 226 -1.40 51.18 -10.22
N CYS A 227 -0.76 52.22 -10.78
CA CYS A 227 0.58 52.64 -10.40
C CYS A 227 0.67 54.17 -10.38
N ASP A 228 1.10 54.74 -9.25
CA ASP A 228 1.40 56.17 -9.07
C ASP A 228 2.92 56.33 -8.87
N PRO A 229 3.68 56.61 -9.95
CA PRO A 229 5.14 56.72 -9.89
C PRO A 229 5.62 57.88 -9.00
N ASP A 230 4.85 58.98 -8.93
CA ASP A 230 5.21 60.15 -8.12
C ASP A 230 5.14 59.85 -6.62
N LYS A 231 4.12 59.10 -6.19
CA LYS A 231 3.96 58.65 -4.79
C LYS A 231 4.73 57.38 -4.46
N ARG A 232 5.42 56.82 -5.45
CA ARG A 232 6.06 55.52 -5.43
C ARG A 232 5.13 54.39 -5.01
N LEU A 233 3.95 54.30 -5.61
CA LEU A 233 2.88 53.45 -5.11
C LEU A 233 2.36 52.49 -6.18
N ILE A 234 2.45 51.17 -5.93
CA ILE A 234 1.72 50.17 -6.73
C ILE A 234 0.48 49.74 -5.96
N THR A 235 -0.66 49.74 -6.63
CA THR A 235 -1.84 49.02 -6.15
C THR A 235 -2.05 47.73 -6.92
N VAL A 236 -2.18 46.62 -6.21
CA VAL A 236 -2.54 45.32 -6.80
C VAL A 236 -4.04 45.07 -6.76
N THR A 237 -4.52 44.05 -7.48
CA THR A 237 -5.94 43.69 -7.51
C THR A 237 -6.43 42.95 -6.25
N ARG A 238 -5.52 42.33 -5.47
CA ARG A 238 -5.84 41.50 -4.29
C ARG A 238 -6.13 42.34 -3.04
N ARG A 239 -7.02 41.84 -2.17
CA ARG A 239 -7.23 42.29 -0.77
C ARG A 239 -6.46 41.38 0.20
N LEU A 240 -5.84 41.91 1.25
CA LEU A 240 -5.19 41.06 2.29
C LEU A 240 -6.17 40.70 3.38
N THR A 241 -6.52 39.42 3.48
CA THR A 241 -7.44 38.88 4.49
C THR A 241 -6.72 38.13 5.63
N GLN A 242 -5.43 37.81 5.49
CA GLN A 242 -4.69 36.95 6.44
C GLN A 242 -3.33 37.54 6.86
N ASN A 243 -2.84 37.18 8.05
CA ASN A 243 -1.65 37.79 8.66
C ASN A 243 -0.31 37.31 8.09
N TRP A 244 -0.26 36.11 7.52
CA TRP A 244 0.96 35.46 7.01
C TRP A 244 1.31 35.79 5.55
N ASP A 245 0.35 36.29 4.77
CA ASP A 245 0.54 36.74 3.37
C ASP A 245 0.78 38.26 3.26
N ARG A 246 0.93 38.95 4.40
CA ARG A 246 1.07 40.41 4.41
C ARG A 246 2.33 40.83 3.65
N LEU A 247 2.17 41.83 2.80
CA LEU A 247 3.31 42.54 2.23
C LEU A 247 3.97 43.36 3.34
N MET A 248 5.28 43.31 3.42
CA MET A 248 6.08 43.95 4.47
C MET A 248 7.31 44.60 3.85
N LYS A 249 7.85 45.59 4.57
CA LYS A 249 9.14 46.18 4.22
C LYS A 249 10.20 45.10 4.03
N GLY A 250 11.00 45.22 2.98
CA GLY A 250 12.04 44.27 2.61
C GLY A 250 11.57 43.09 1.77
N ASN A 251 10.26 42.80 1.63
CA ASN A 251 9.83 41.74 0.71
C ASN A 251 10.29 42.05 -0.71
N ARG A 252 10.89 41.05 -1.36
CA ARG A 252 11.41 41.18 -2.72
C ARG A 252 10.36 40.87 -3.76
N PHE A 253 10.35 41.65 -4.84
CA PHE A 253 9.43 41.47 -5.95
C PHE A 253 10.07 41.92 -7.28
N TYR A 254 9.46 41.51 -8.38
CA TYR A 254 9.65 42.13 -9.69
C TYR A 254 8.29 42.28 -10.36
N VAL A 255 8.21 43.18 -11.34
CA VAL A 255 7.04 43.39 -12.17
C VAL A 255 7.33 42.87 -13.57
N GLU A 256 6.34 42.25 -14.22
CA GLU A 256 6.52 41.67 -15.54
C GLU A 256 5.33 41.95 -16.47
N ASN A 257 5.54 41.70 -17.77
CA ASN A 257 4.55 41.84 -18.86
C ASN A 257 4.15 43.29 -19.19
N LEU A 258 5.12 44.20 -19.16
CA LEU A 258 4.91 45.60 -19.55
C LEU A 258 5.77 45.91 -20.77
N LEU A 259 5.16 46.50 -21.80
CA LEU A 259 5.84 46.78 -23.07
C LEU A 259 6.99 47.77 -22.89
N GLU A 260 6.85 48.71 -21.95
CA GLU A 260 7.88 49.70 -21.64
C GLU A 260 9.13 49.08 -21.01
N GLU A 261 9.00 47.91 -20.37
CA GLU A 261 10.07 47.13 -19.76
C GLU A 261 10.61 46.02 -20.68
N LEU A 262 10.19 45.98 -21.96
CA LEU A 262 10.83 45.15 -22.99
C LEU A 262 12.09 45.89 -23.47
N ASP A 263 13.20 45.70 -22.78
CA ASP A 263 14.41 46.50 -23.00
C ASP A 263 15.75 45.76 -23.01
N GLU A 264 15.74 44.43 -22.87
CA GLU A 264 16.92 43.58 -23.06
C GLU A 264 16.70 42.47 -24.12
N PRO A 265 17.76 42.00 -24.81
CA PRO A 265 17.69 40.85 -25.70
C PRO A 265 17.20 39.58 -24.97
N GLY A 266 16.27 38.87 -25.58
CA GLY A 266 15.62 37.69 -25.01
C GLY A 266 14.34 37.99 -24.24
N GLU A 267 13.94 39.25 -24.11
CA GLU A 267 12.70 39.61 -23.46
C GLU A 267 11.49 39.60 -24.41
N TRP A 268 10.30 39.35 -23.85
CA TRP A 268 9.04 39.40 -24.59
C TRP A 268 7.88 39.90 -23.71
N CYS A 269 6.86 40.49 -24.32
CA CYS A 269 5.62 40.87 -23.62
C CYS A 269 4.37 40.57 -24.46
N PHE A 270 3.24 40.35 -23.80
CA PHE A 270 1.97 40.10 -24.47
C PHE A 270 0.91 41.13 -24.06
N ASP A 271 0.40 41.87 -25.05
CA ASP A 271 -0.71 42.80 -24.89
C ASP A 271 -2.03 42.05 -25.08
N THR A 272 -2.76 41.84 -23.98
CA THR A 272 -4.02 41.08 -23.98
C THR A 272 -5.15 41.82 -24.68
N ASP A 273 -5.14 43.15 -24.70
CA ASP A 273 -6.20 43.96 -25.32
C ASP A 273 -6.14 43.83 -26.85
N THR A 274 -4.92 43.83 -27.40
CA THR A 274 -4.69 43.78 -28.85
C THR A 274 -4.30 42.40 -29.36
N GLN A 275 -4.09 41.43 -28.46
CA GLN A 275 -3.62 40.07 -28.77
C GLN A 275 -2.29 40.08 -29.53
N LYS A 276 -1.42 41.05 -29.23
CA LYS A 276 -0.10 41.20 -29.86
C LYS A 276 1.00 40.69 -28.94
N LEU A 277 1.85 39.85 -29.52
CA LEU A 277 3.04 39.33 -28.87
C LEU A 277 4.27 40.08 -29.40
N TYR A 278 5.00 40.73 -28.51
CA TYR A 278 6.23 41.46 -28.81
C TYR A 278 7.43 40.67 -28.27
N PHE A 279 8.50 40.56 -29.04
CA PHE A 279 9.68 39.79 -28.68
C PHE A 279 10.94 40.49 -29.21
N TRP A 280 11.96 40.62 -28.36
CA TRP A 280 13.31 41.00 -28.73
C TRP A 280 14.17 39.73 -28.80
N PRO A 281 14.51 39.21 -30.00
CA PRO A 281 15.32 38.00 -30.12
C PRO A 281 16.76 38.21 -29.64
N PRO A 282 17.36 37.26 -28.90
CA PRO A 282 18.76 37.36 -28.45
C PRO A 282 19.77 37.55 -29.59
N GLU A 283 19.50 36.96 -30.75
CA GLU A 283 20.40 36.94 -31.91
C GLU A 283 20.01 37.97 -33.01
N GLY A 284 19.09 38.90 -32.73
CA GLY A 284 18.76 40.05 -33.59
C GLY A 284 17.93 39.76 -34.85
N ALA A 285 17.77 38.50 -35.27
CA ALA A 285 16.91 38.10 -36.38
C ALA A 285 16.08 36.85 -36.04
N LEU A 286 14.89 36.72 -36.67
CA LEU A 286 13.98 35.57 -36.53
C LEU A 286 14.08 34.56 -37.68
N ASP A 287 14.95 34.81 -38.67
CA ASP A 287 15.03 33.97 -39.88
C ASP A 287 15.50 32.55 -39.55
N GLY A 288 14.65 31.56 -39.87
CA GLY A 288 14.93 30.15 -39.59
C GLY A 288 14.81 29.74 -38.12
N ALA A 289 14.51 30.68 -37.21
CA ALA A 289 14.32 30.40 -35.81
C ALA A 289 12.90 29.92 -35.50
N GLU A 290 12.77 29.06 -34.50
CA GLU A 290 11.47 28.59 -34.02
C GLU A 290 11.07 29.35 -32.75
N VAL A 291 10.00 30.15 -32.86
CA VAL A 291 9.35 30.79 -31.70
C VAL A 291 8.08 30.02 -31.37
N THR A 292 7.97 29.46 -30.17
CA THR A 292 6.76 28.74 -29.73
C THR A 292 6.16 29.31 -28.45
N VAL A 293 4.85 29.17 -28.33
CA VAL A 293 4.07 29.49 -27.13
C VAL A 293 3.26 28.26 -26.74
N PRO A 294 3.29 27.79 -25.48
CA PRO A 294 2.44 26.71 -24.99
C PRO A 294 0.96 26.99 -25.21
N VAL A 295 0.21 26.00 -25.72
CA VAL A 295 -1.22 26.18 -26.01
C VAL A 295 -2.16 25.13 -25.40
N ILE A 296 -1.61 24.09 -24.77
CA ILE A 296 -2.37 23.05 -24.07
C ILE A 296 -1.76 22.80 -22.70
N ASP A 297 -2.60 22.65 -21.68
CA ASP A 297 -2.17 22.50 -20.29
C ASP A 297 -1.82 21.05 -19.94
N ARG A 298 -2.32 20.09 -20.72
CA ARG A 298 -2.02 18.65 -20.56
C ARG A 298 -1.60 18.03 -21.88
N LEU A 299 -0.52 17.25 -21.87
CA LEU A 299 -0.03 16.58 -23.09
C LEU A 299 -0.60 15.16 -23.18
N ILE A 300 -0.45 14.40 -22.09
CA ILE A 300 -0.99 13.04 -21.94
C ILE A 300 -1.92 13.01 -20.73
N GLU A 301 -3.09 12.38 -20.90
CA GLU A 301 -4.04 12.16 -19.81
C GLU A 301 -4.43 10.69 -19.74
N LEU A 302 -4.20 10.03 -18.60
CA LEU A 302 -4.81 8.75 -18.24
C LEU A 302 -5.95 9.07 -17.30
N ARG A 303 -7.19 8.89 -17.74
CA ARG A 303 -8.35 9.38 -17.01
C ARG A 303 -9.47 8.35 -17.01
N ALA A 304 -9.83 7.91 -15.81
CA ALA A 304 -11.04 7.14 -15.56
C ALA A 304 -11.96 7.88 -14.57
N THR A 305 -13.22 7.47 -14.51
CA THR A 305 -14.15 7.90 -13.46
C THR A 305 -13.79 7.22 -12.13
N THR A 306 -14.37 7.64 -11.01
CA THR A 306 -14.15 7.00 -9.71
C THR A 306 -14.67 5.56 -9.61
N SER A 307 -15.49 5.12 -10.56
CA SER A 307 -16.02 3.75 -10.66
C SER A 307 -15.22 2.85 -11.61
N GLU A 308 -14.21 3.40 -12.30
CA GLU A 308 -13.38 2.69 -13.27
C GLU A 308 -11.90 2.96 -12.99
N SER A 309 -10.99 2.28 -13.69
CA SER A 309 -9.56 2.59 -13.62
C SER A 309 -8.89 2.41 -14.97
N VAL A 310 -7.91 3.27 -15.25
CA VAL A 310 -6.95 3.03 -16.34
C VAL A 310 -5.86 2.10 -15.81
N ARG A 311 -5.63 0.96 -16.47
CA ARG A 311 -4.76 -0.11 -15.96
C ARG A 311 -3.67 -0.53 -16.92
N HIS A 312 -2.52 -0.96 -16.38
CA HIS A 312 -1.46 -1.65 -17.12
C HIS A 312 -0.98 -0.92 -18.39
N LEU A 313 -0.95 0.41 -18.37
CA LEU A 313 -0.34 1.24 -19.40
C LEU A 313 1.07 1.63 -19.00
N ARG A 314 2.02 1.51 -19.93
CA ARG A 314 3.42 1.87 -19.73
C ARG A 314 3.87 2.89 -20.77
N PHE A 315 4.52 3.96 -20.31
CA PHE A 315 5.12 4.99 -21.15
C PHE A 315 6.62 5.01 -20.91
N VAL A 316 7.40 4.76 -21.96
CA VAL A 316 8.86 4.51 -21.80
C VAL A 316 9.69 5.34 -22.76
N GLY A 317 10.67 6.10 -22.25
CA GLY A 317 11.64 6.78 -23.13
C GLY A 317 11.11 8.03 -23.85
N LEU A 318 9.96 8.58 -23.44
CA LEU A 318 9.30 9.68 -24.14
C LEU A 318 9.72 11.03 -23.57
N THR A 319 9.79 12.07 -24.41
CA THR A 319 10.10 13.44 -23.99
C THR A 319 8.86 14.33 -24.05
N PHE A 320 8.62 15.13 -23.00
CA PHE A 320 7.50 16.04 -22.86
C PHE A 320 7.99 17.47 -22.57
N THR A 321 7.46 18.45 -23.30
CA THR A 321 7.88 19.85 -23.15
C THR A 321 6.78 20.85 -23.52
N GLN A 322 6.87 22.07 -23.00
CA GLN A 322 6.03 23.21 -23.38
C GLN A 322 4.53 22.99 -23.17
N SER A 323 4.11 22.39 -22.05
CA SER A 323 2.71 22.48 -21.60
C SER A 323 2.42 23.88 -21.03
N LEU A 324 1.17 24.31 -21.12
CA LEU A 324 0.70 25.62 -20.69
C LEU A 324 0.61 25.71 -19.15
N PRO A 325 1.17 26.75 -18.52
CA PRO A 325 0.93 27.06 -17.11
C PRO A 325 -0.47 27.68 -16.92
N VAL A 326 -1.21 27.25 -15.90
CA VAL A 326 -2.58 27.74 -15.60
C VAL A 326 -2.62 28.64 -14.34
N PHE A 327 -1.46 29.03 -13.81
CA PHE A 327 -1.29 29.82 -12.59
C PHE A 327 -0.96 31.31 -12.86
N PRO A 328 -1.47 32.28 -12.06
CA PRO A 328 -2.39 32.13 -10.94
C PRO A 328 -3.83 31.91 -11.42
N PHE A 329 -4.54 31.02 -10.73
CA PHE A 329 -5.95 30.77 -10.96
C PHE A 329 -6.81 31.82 -10.21
N ILE A 330 -7.58 32.61 -10.95
CA ILE A 330 -8.53 33.56 -10.36
C ILE A 330 -9.89 32.87 -10.25
N HIS A 331 -10.40 32.70 -9.02
CA HIS A 331 -11.61 31.93 -8.77
C HIS A 331 -12.85 32.55 -9.45
N PRO A 332 -13.62 31.81 -10.26
CA PRO A 332 -14.77 32.36 -10.99
C PRO A 332 -15.85 32.99 -10.11
N LEU A 333 -16.07 32.44 -8.90
CA LEU A 333 -17.08 32.95 -7.94
C LEU A 333 -16.49 33.96 -6.94
N HIS A 334 -15.17 34.11 -6.89
CA HIS A 334 -14.46 35.02 -5.98
C HIS A 334 -13.33 35.74 -6.73
N PRO A 335 -13.64 36.59 -7.72
CA PRO A 335 -12.64 37.27 -8.56
C PRO A 335 -11.71 38.22 -7.78
N ASP A 336 -12.14 38.68 -6.59
CA ASP A 336 -11.33 39.50 -5.67
C ASP A 336 -10.31 38.68 -4.86
N TYR A 337 -10.36 37.35 -4.96
CA TYR A 337 -9.49 36.40 -4.26
C TYR A 337 -8.54 35.74 -5.26
N VAL A 338 -7.36 36.33 -5.42
CA VAL A 338 -6.23 35.67 -6.09
C VAL A 338 -5.67 34.66 -5.10
N ASP A 339 -5.98 33.38 -5.31
CA ASP A 339 -5.55 32.29 -4.43
C ASP A 339 -4.16 31.82 -4.86
N CYS A 340 -3.17 32.33 -4.14
CA CYS A 340 -1.75 32.22 -4.45
C CYS A 340 -1.03 31.30 -3.46
N ASN A 341 -1.77 30.42 -2.78
CA ASN A 341 -1.27 29.47 -1.78
C ASN A 341 -1.57 28.01 -2.18
N ARG A 342 -1.65 27.74 -3.50
CA ARG A 342 -2.11 26.46 -4.04
C ARG A 342 -0.97 25.64 -4.64
N PRO A 343 -0.76 24.39 -4.20
CA PRO A 343 -0.02 23.38 -4.97
C PRO A 343 -0.85 22.83 -6.15
N ASN A 344 -1.68 23.67 -6.77
CA ASN A 344 -2.71 23.30 -7.73
C ASN A 344 -2.85 24.36 -8.82
N SER A 345 -1.71 24.61 -9.47
CA SER A 345 -1.50 25.62 -10.50
C SER A 345 -2.16 25.30 -11.84
N GLY A 346 -2.73 24.09 -12.02
CA GLY A 346 -3.11 23.55 -13.33
C GLY A 346 -1.90 23.47 -14.28
N GLY A 347 -2.06 22.89 -15.47
CA GLY A 347 -0.92 22.70 -16.38
C GLY A 347 -0.08 21.45 -16.08
N TYR A 348 -0.69 20.26 -16.18
CA TYR A 348 -0.03 18.99 -15.87
C TYR A 348 0.46 18.31 -17.15
N ALA A 349 1.77 18.21 -17.38
CA ALA A 349 2.26 17.63 -18.63
C ALA A 349 1.80 16.17 -18.83
N PHE A 350 1.87 15.37 -17.76
CA PHE A 350 1.35 13.99 -17.72
C PHE A 350 0.39 13.82 -16.55
N TYR A 351 -0.89 13.71 -16.85
CA TYR A 351 -1.97 13.64 -15.86
C TYR A 351 -2.52 12.22 -15.75
N MET A 352 -2.61 11.70 -14.53
CA MET A 352 -3.08 10.36 -14.20
C MET A 352 -4.19 10.48 -13.15
N GLU A 353 -5.42 10.12 -13.49
CA GLU A 353 -6.59 10.17 -12.61
C GLU A 353 -7.29 8.82 -12.58
N ASN A 354 -7.42 8.25 -11.38
CA ASN A 354 -7.98 6.91 -11.14
C ASN A 354 -7.22 5.83 -11.94
N THR A 355 -5.92 5.70 -11.65
CA THR A 355 -5.01 4.80 -12.37
C THR A 355 -4.48 3.68 -11.48
N GLU A 356 -4.32 2.49 -12.05
CA GLU A 356 -3.84 1.32 -11.33
C GLU A 356 -2.77 0.59 -12.15
N HIS A 357 -1.67 0.20 -11.53
CA HIS A 357 -0.60 -0.55 -12.21
C HIS A 357 -0.08 0.10 -13.51
N CYS A 358 -0.15 1.43 -13.62
CA CYS A 358 0.42 2.18 -14.75
C CYS A 358 1.85 2.63 -14.44
N ALA A 359 2.66 2.84 -15.49
CA ALA A 359 4.06 3.22 -15.34
C ALA A 359 4.49 4.34 -16.29
N VAL A 360 5.28 5.28 -15.76
CA VAL A 360 6.02 6.31 -16.51
C VAL A 360 7.50 6.09 -16.22
N GLU A 361 8.21 5.56 -17.20
CA GLU A 361 9.55 5.01 -17.03
C GLU A 361 10.56 5.64 -18.00
N ASN A 362 11.72 6.05 -17.50
CA ASN A 362 12.81 6.57 -18.35
C ASN A 362 12.34 7.71 -19.29
N CYS A 363 11.35 8.50 -18.88
CA CYS A 363 10.85 9.64 -19.65
C CYS A 363 11.60 10.92 -19.27
N THR A 364 11.56 11.90 -20.15
CA THR A 364 12.13 13.24 -19.90
C THR A 364 11.04 14.28 -19.90
N PHE A 365 10.93 15.02 -18.81
CA PHE A 365 10.07 16.19 -18.67
C PHE A 365 10.95 17.42 -18.59
N ASN A 366 10.90 18.29 -19.60
CA ASN A 366 11.76 19.45 -19.67
C ASN A 366 10.96 20.71 -20.02
N GLN A 367 11.06 21.75 -19.18
CA GLN A 367 10.39 23.04 -19.39
C GLN A 367 8.88 22.89 -19.66
N VAL A 368 8.18 22.27 -18.71
CA VAL A 368 6.72 22.12 -18.70
C VAL A 368 6.08 23.19 -17.82
N GLY A 369 4.88 23.66 -18.15
CA GLY A 369 4.30 24.87 -17.55
C GLY A 369 3.82 24.72 -16.10
N GLY A 370 3.40 23.54 -15.67
CA GLY A 370 3.00 23.27 -14.28
C GLY A 370 3.69 22.02 -13.75
N ASP A 371 2.91 21.05 -13.27
CA ASP A 371 3.45 19.77 -12.78
C ASP A 371 3.97 18.93 -13.95
N ALA A 372 5.13 18.29 -13.79
CA ALA A 372 5.58 17.34 -14.81
C ALA A 372 4.71 16.07 -14.81
N ILE A 373 4.48 15.47 -13.64
CA ILE A 373 3.62 14.29 -13.49
C ILE A 373 2.64 14.51 -12.33
N ARG A 374 1.35 14.27 -12.58
CA ARG A 374 0.28 14.43 -11.61
C ARG A 374 -0.51 13.13 -11.46
N LEU A 375 -0.53 12.54 -10.26
CA LEU A 375 -1.43 11.45 -9.88
C LEU A 375 -2.60 12.03 -9.07
N HIS A 376 -3.81 11.65 -9.43
CA HIS A 376 -5.05 12.20 -8.90
C HIS A 376 -6.08 11.08 -8.65
N GLY A 377 -7.03 11.33 -7.74
CA GLY A 377 -8.10 10.38 -7.41
C GLY A 377 -7.60 9.06 -6.81
N SER A 378 -8.31 7.96 -7.10
CA SER A 378 -7.99 6.59 -6.67
C SER A 378 -6.81 6.02 -7.46
N SER A 379 -5.64 6.65 -7.38
CA SER A 379 -4.46 6.18 -8.10
C SER A 379 -3.57 5.33 -7.20
N PHE A 380 -3.51 4.02 -7.43
CA PHE A 380 -2.78 3.08 -6.58
C PHE A 380 -1.85 2.15 -7.37
N ARG A 381 -0.70 1.81 -6.76
CA ARG A 381 0.32 0.90 -7.32
C ARG A 381 0.88 1.33 -8.69
N ASN A 382 0.96 2.64 -8.93
CA ASN A 382 1.61 3.18 -10.11
C ASN A 382 3.12 3.37 -9.89
N ARG A 383 3.89 3.37 -10.98
CA ARG A 383 5.35 3.45 -10.97
C ARG A 383 5.85 4.65 -11.76
N ILE A 384 6.49 5.60 -11.09
CA ILE A 384 7.16 6.76 -11.68
C ILE A 384 8.67 6.57 -11.47
N VAL A 385 9.36 6.00 -12.46
CA VAL A 385 10.69 5.42 -12.27
C VAL A 385 11.68 5.86 -13.35
N GLU A 386 12.92 6.17 -12.97
CA GLU A 386 14.00 6.54 -13.93
C GLU A 386 13.77 7.81 -14.74
N ASN A 387 12.88 8.70 -14.33
CA ASN A 387 12.58 9.89 -15.13
C ASN A 387 13.60 11.02 -14.89
N GLU A 388 13.87 11.76 -15.95
CA GLU A 388 14.57 13.06 -15.91
C GLU A 388 13.52 14.17 -15.86
N ILE A 389 13.49 14.96 -14.80
CA ILE A 389 12.50 16.03 -14.61
C ILE A 389 13.23 17.34 -14.32
N ALA A 390 13.12 18.29 -15.26
CA ALA A 390 13.80 19.57 -15.19
C ALA A 390 12.93 20.74 -15.66
N GLY A 391 13.06 21.90 -15.00
CA GLY A 391 12.43 23.15 -15.48
C GLY A 391 10.90 23.17 -15.40
N ALA A 392 10.29 22.30 -14.59
CA ALA A 392 8.85 22.31 -14.39
C ALA A 392 8.41 23.64 -13.76
N GLY A 393 7.28 24.19 -14.21
CA GLY A 393 6.77 25.46 -13.69
C GLY A 393 6.28 25.36 -12.25
N ALA A 394 5.84 24.17 -11.82
CA ALA A 394 5.46 23.88 -10.44
C ALA A 394 6.13 22.59 -9.93
N GLN A 395 5.37 21.51 -9.69
CA GLN A 395 5.89 20.30 -9.06
C GLN A 395 6.65 19.40 -10.05
N GLY A 396 7.62 18.62 -9.57
CA GLY A 396 8.15 17.51 -10.35
C GLY A 396 7.11 16.38 -10.45
N VAL A 397 6.82 15.73 -9.33
CA VAL A 397 5.77 14.72 -9.21
C VAL A 397 4.81 15.11 -8.09
N CYS A 398 3.51 15.15 -8.37
CA CYS A 398 2.50 15.42 -7.35
C CYS A 398 1.48 14.27 -7.26
N ILE A 399 1.25 13.77 -6.04
CA ILE A 399 0.12 12.88 -5.71
C ILE A 399 -0.92 13.73 -4.98
N ALA A 400 -2.09 13.90 -5.56
CA ALA A 400 -3.15 14.74 -5.01
C ALA A 400 -4.52 14.06 -5.01
N TYR A 401 -5.45 14.59 -4.23
CA TYR A 401 -6.84 14.10 -4.17
C TYR A 401 -7.87 15.08 -4.77
N LEU A 402 -7.66 16.40 -4.66
CA LEU A 402 -8.53 17.41 -5.22
C LEU A 402 -7.74 18.34 -6.15
N ASP A 403 -8.38 18.83 -7.21
CA ASP A 403 -7.93 20.01 -7.96
C ASP A 403 -8.18 21.31 -7.18
N PHE A 404 -8.92 21.24 -6.06
CA PHE A 404 -9.42 22.41 -5.34
C PHE A 404 -9.41 22.23 -3.82
N TRP A 405 -8.94 23.27 -3.12
CA TRP A 405 -9.26 23.50 -1.71
C TRP A 405 -10.68 24.06 -1.63
N PRO A 406 -11.68 23.35 -1.11
CA PRO A 406 -13.00 23.95 -1.01
C PRO A 406 -12.94 25.11 -0.02
N TYR A 407 -13.30 26.32 -0.46
CA TYR A 407 -13.46 27.49 0.41
C TYR A 407 -14.40 27.21 1.60
N ASP A 408 -15.27 26.19 1.49
CA ASP A 408 -16.15 25.69 2.55
C ASP A 408 -15.47 24.76 3.57
N PHE A 409 -14.18 24.47 3.40
CA PHE A 409 -13.30 23.86 4.39
C PHE A 409 -12.36 24.96 4.92
N PRO A 410 -12.80 25.76 5.91
CA PRO A 410 -11.84 26.48 6.73
C PRO A 410 -10.82 25.46 7.27
N PRO A 411 -9.53 25.80 7.41
CA PRO A 411 -8.59 24.94 8.10
C PRO A 411 -9.23 24.49 9.41
N VAL A 412 -9.49 23.19 9.51
CA VAL A 412 -10.32 22.62 10.56
C VAL A 412 -9.45 22.47 11.79
N TRP A 413 -9.12 23.61 12.40
CA TRP A 413 -8.42 23.70 13.66
C TRP A 413 -9.33 23.09 14.73
N ARG A 414 -8.83 22.08 15.46
CA ARG A 414 -9.42 21.42 16.65
C ARG A 414 -10.93 21.64 16.84
N GLY A 415 -11.75 20.63 16.55
CA GLY A 415 -13.17 20.60 16.95
C GLY A 415 -14.17 20.09 15.92
N GLN A 416 -13.76 19.82 14.68
CA GLN A 416 -14.63 19.17 13.67
C GLN A 416 -14.05 17.83 13.16
N GLN A 417 -13.39 17.06 14.05
CA GLN A 417 -12.80 15.76 13.71
C GLN A 417 -13.83 14.81 13.06
N GLU A 418 -15.10 14.84 13.49
CA GLU A 418 -16.17 14.02 12.91
C GLU A 418 -16.48 14.41 11.45
N ARG A 419 -16.49 15.71 11.13
CA ARG A 419 -16.66 16.19 9.75
C ARG A 419 -15.49 15.72 8.88
N MET A 420 -14.27 15.84 9.36
CA MET A 420 -13.08 15.38 8.63
C MET A 420 -13.03 13.86 8.47
N ARG A 421 -13.44 13.07 9.47
CA ARG A 421 -13.61 11.61 9.33
C ARG A 421 -14.64 11.26 8.26
N SER A 422 -15.80 11.93 8.27
CA SER A 422 -16.86 11.70 7.27
C SER A 422 -16.42 12.06 5.84
N VAL A 423 -15.46 12.97 5.72
CA VAL A 423 -14.87 13.38 4.45
C VAL A 423 -13.83 12.34 4.05
N SER A 424 -12.83 12.07 4.91
CA SER A 424 -11.78 11.05 4.68
C SER A 424 -12.34 9.70 4.27
N SER A 425 -13.42 9.21 4.90
CA SER A 425 -14.01 7.92 4.55
C SER A 425 -14.63 7.87 3.15
N ARG A 426 -14.86 9.03 2.52
CA ARG A 426 -15.43 9.18 1.17
C ARG A 426 -14.40 9.60 0.13
N LEU A 427 -13.16 9.90 0.54
CA LEU A 427 -12.13 10.33 -0.41
C LEU A 427 -11.38 9.12 -0.96
N PRO A 428 -11.21 9.03 -2.28
CA PRO A 428 -10.37 8.02 -2.90
C PRO A 428 -8.93 8.02 -2.37
N TRP A 429 -8.33 6.84 -2.41
CA TRP A 429 -7.04 6.53 -1.79
C TRP A 429 -5.93 6.50 -2.84
N ALA A 430 -4.82 7.17 -2.55
CA ALA A 430 -3.61 7.06 -3.36
C ALA A 430 -2.57 6.23 -2.59
N VAL A 431 -2.52 4.93 -2.90
CA VAL A 431 -1.82 3.92 -2.07
C VAL A 431 -0.81 3.12 -2.87
N GLY A 432 0.32 2.80 -2.25
CA GLY A 432 1.29 1.87 -2.82
C GLY A 432 1.97 2.35 -4.09
N ASN A 433 1.93 3.65 -4.40
CA ASN A 433 2.65 4.19 -5.55
C ASN A 433 4.16 4.26 -5.25
N VAL A 434 4.98 4.08 -6.30
CA VAL A 434 6.44 4.10 -6.21
C VAL A 434 6.98 5.24 -7.06
N ILE A 435 7.71 6.16 -6.43
CA ILE A 435 8.46 7.24 -7.08
C ILE A 435 9.93 6.97 -6.81
N SER A 436 10.63 6.36 -7.78
CA SER A 436 11.98 5.85 -7.54
C SER A 436 12.98 6.14 -8.64
N ARG A 437 14.24 6.41 -8.26
CA ARG A 437 15.35 6.63 -9.20
C ARG A 437 15.11 7.73 -10.23
N ASN A 438 14.30 8.72 -9.88
CA ASN A 438 14.13 9.91 -10.72
C ASN A 438 15.24 10.91 -10.39
N HIS A 439 15.65 11.65 -11.40
CA HIS A 439 16.50 12.83 -11.26
C HIS A 439 15.62 14.07 -11.44
N ILE A 440 15.40 14.82 -10.35
CA ILE A 440 14.44 15.94 -10.32
C ILE A 440 15.16 17.21 -9.89
N HIS A 441 15.19 18.23 -10.77
CA HIS A 441 15.92 19.46 -10.49
C HIS A 441 15.35 20.70 -11.17
N HIS A 442 15.59 21.88 -10.60
CA HIS A 442 15.17 23.16 -11.19
C HIS A 442 13.66 23.22 -11.49
N CYS A 443 12.82 22.65 -10.60
CA CYS A 443 11.36 22.79 -10.69
C CYS A 443 10.91 24.09 -10.01
N GLY A 444 9.61 24.38 -10.04
CA GLY A 444 9.04 25.58 -9.43
C GLY A 444 9.42 26.89 -10.14
N VAL A 445 9.70 26.88 -11.45
CA VAL A 445 10.18 28.08 -12.17
C VAL A 445 9.12 29.19 -12.27
N ILE A 446 7.84 28.84 -12.14
CA ILE A 446 6.70 29.78 -12.15
C ILE A 446 6.09 29.89 -10.75
N ASP A 447 5.91 28.75 -10.07
CA ASP A 447 5.47 28.65 -8.69
C ASP A 447 6.61 28.16 -7.80
N ASN A 448 7.28 29.10 -7.12
CA ASN A 448 8.42 28.77 -6.28
C ASN A 448 8.01 27.94 -5.04
N PHE A 449 6.72 27.85 -4.69
CA PHE A 449 6.25 26.97 -3.61
C PHE A 449 6.36 25.49 -3.98
N GLY A 450 6.54 25.19 -5.27
CA GLY A 450 6.73 23.85 -5.82
C GLY A 450 7.80 23.03 -5.11
N ALA A 451 7.50 21.76 -4.87
CA ALA A 451 8.44 20.73 -4.44
C ALA A 451 8.84 19.84 -5.61
N ALA A 452 9.97 19.14 -5.47
CA ALA A 452 10.30 18.08 -6.42
C ALA A 452 9.28 16.94 -6.38
N ILE A 453 8.87 16.52 -5.19
CA ILE A 453 7.83 15.51 -4.96
C ILE A 453 6.86 16.02 -3.89
N HIS A 454 5.56 16.08 -4.21
CA HIS A 454 4.52 16.56 -3.30
C HIS A 454 3.41 15.54 -3.11
N LEU A 455 3.18 15.13 -1.87
CA LEU A 455 2.00 14.37 -1.44
C LEU A 455 0.98 15.36 -0.84
N HIS A 456 -0.04 15.70 -1.64
CA HIS A 456 -1.08 16.68 -1.33
C HIS A 456 -2.47 16.05 -1.28
N ALA A 457 -2.71 15.18 -0.30
CA ALA A 457 -3.99 14.49 -0.18
C ALA A 457 -4.29 14.07 1.27
N LEU A 458 -5.59 13.91 1.55
CA LEU A 458 -6.08 13.10 2.66
C LEU A 458 -6.12 11.65 2.14
N ASN A 459 -5.62 10.67 2.92
CA ASN A 459 -5.54 9.24 2.54
C ASN A 459 -4.42 8.84 1.56
N THR A 460 -3.21 9.39 1.74
CA THR A 460 -1.98 8.83 1.12
C THR A 460 -1.27 7.89 2.08
N ASP A 461 -1.22 6.61 1.74
CA ASP A 461 -0.65 5.58 2.62
C ASP A 461 0.16 4.55 1.81
N GLY A 462 1.19 3.95 2.41
CA GLY A 462 1.98 2.90 1.77
C GLY A 462 2.76 3.33 0.51
N ASN A 463 2.86 4.62 0.19
CA ASN A 463 3.67 5.07 -0.96
C ASN A 463 5.17 5.06 -0.62
N VAL A 464 6.00 4.80 -1.63
CA VAL A 464 7.46 4.71 -1.49
C VAL A 464 8.14 5.74 -2.38
N ILE A 465 8.95 6.61 -1.76
CA ILE A 465 9.81 7.59 -2.43
C ILE A 465 11.25 7.16 -2.19
N SER A 466 11.89 6.55 -3.18
CA SER A 466 13.19 5.90 -2.98
C SER A 466 14.25 6.17 -4.03
N HIS A 467 15.53 6.21 -3.64
CA HIS A 467 16.67 6.28 -4.58
C HIS A 467 16.63 7.47 -5.56
N ASN A 468 15.88 8.54 -5.28
CA ASN A 468 15.83 9.70 -6.16
C ASN A 468 17.06 10.59 -5.93
N ARG A 469 17.44 11.34 -6.97
CA ARG A 469 18.38 12.45 -6.85
C ARG A 469 17.62 13.76 -7.04
N ILE A 470 17.57 14.57 -6.00
CA ILE A 470 16.77 15.80 -5.98
C ILE A 470 17.67 16.99 -5.63
N HIS A 471 17.71 18.00 -6.49
CA HIS A 471 18.50 19.19 -6.19
C HIS A 471 18.06 20.46 -6.93
N ASP A 472 18.63 21.60 -6.54
CA ASP A 472 18.38 22.90 -7.15
C ASP A 472 16.88 23.27 -7.17
N GLN A 473 16.23 23.11 -6.01
CA GLN A 473 14.83 23.47 -5.84
C GLN A 473 14.71 24.85 -5.16
N PRO A 474 13.73 25.68 -5.56
CA PRO A 474 13.49 26.97 -4.90
C PRO A 474 13.06 26.79 -3.44
N HIS A 475 12.43 25.65 -3.13
CA HIS A 475 11.82 25.33 -1.84
C HIS A 475 12.13 23.89 -1.39
N HIS A 476 11.15 22.99 -1.32
CA HIS A 476 11.28 21.63 -0.77
C HIS A 476 11.78 20.60 -1.79
N ALA A 477 12.41 19.51 -1.30
CA ALA A 477 12.55 18.30 -2.12
C ALA A 477 11.32 17.40 -2.00
N VAL A 478 11.00 16.94 -0.79
CA VAL A 478 9.80 16.15 -0.54
C VAL A 478 8.88 16.90 0.40
N TYR A 479 7.66 17.18 -0.04
CA TYR A 479 6.63 17.82 0.77
C TYR A 479 5.46 16.86 1.01
N LEU A 480 5.11 16.62 2.27
CA LEU A 480 3.89 15.93 2.67
C LEU A 480 2.95 16.91 3.36
N SER A 481 1.74 17.04 2.84
CA SER A 481 0.74 17.99 3.35
C SER A 481 -0.61 17.32 3.58
N MET A 482 -1.46 17.99 4.36
CA MET A 482 -2.82 17.54 4.72
C MET A 482 -2.87 16.41 5.75
N GLY A 483 -3.08 15.16 5.31
CA GLY A 483 -3.27 14.02 6.19
C GLY A 483 -2.81 12.73 5.51
N PHE A 484 -1.66 12.23 5.93
CA PHE A 484 -0.98 11.08 5.32
C PHE A 484 -0.81 9.94 6.33
N GLY A 485 -0.81 8.70 5.85
CA GLY A 485 -0.50 7.49 6.60
C GLY A 485 1.00 7.16 6.59
N ARG A 486 1.32 5.87 6.63
CA ARG A 486 2.66 5.31 6.63
C ARG A 486 3.26 5.29 5.22
N ASN A 487 3.84 6.41 4.83
CA ASN A 487 4.66 6.50 3.62
C ASN A 487 6.14 6.27 3.97
N THR A 488 6.94 5.83 3.01
CA THR A 488 8.38 5.56 3.18
C THR A 488 9.19 6.46 2.27
N ILE A 489 10.15 7.17 2.85
CA ILE A 489 11.10 8.05 2.15
C ILE A 489 12.50 7.53 2.43
N GLU A 490 13.12 6.91 1.45
CA GLU A 490 14.38 6.19 1.68
C GLU A 490 15.44 6.27 0.60
N TYR A 491 16.71 6.19 0.99
CA TYR A 491 17.84 6.15 0.05
C TYR A 491 17.89 7.32 -0.95
N ASN A 492 17.25 8.46 -0.67
CA ASN A 492 17.27 9.61 -1.58
C ASN A 492 18.54 10.46 -1.34
N ASP A 493 19.09 11.02 -2.42
CA ASP A 493 20.16 12.01 -2.39
C ASP A 493 19.60 13.40 -2.67
N ILE A 494 19.56 14.24 -1.64
CA ILE A 494 18.84 15.50 -1.61
C ILE A 494 19.82 16.64 -1.29
N TYR A 495 19.95 17.63 -2.17
CA TYR A 495 20.87 18.75 -1.93
C TYR A 495 20.53 20.08 -2.63
N ALA A 496 21.14 21.18 -2.20
CA ALA A 496 20.99 22.51 -2.79
C ALA A 496 19.52 22.96 -2.90
N LEU A 497 18.86 23.05 -1.74
CA LEU A 497 17.44 23.37 -1.62
C LEU A 497 17.21 24.74 -1.00
N CYS A 498 15.95 25.20 -1.07
CA CYS A 498 15.51 26.45 -0.46
C CYS A 498 16.37 27.64 -0.91
N ARG A 499 16.73 27.66 -2.21
CA ARG A 499 17.64 28.67 -2.78
C ARG A 499 16.98 30.05 -2.91
N VAL A 500 15.66 30.10 -2.82
CA VAL A 500 14.85 31.32 -3.03
C VAL A 500 13.84 31.55 -1.88
N MET A 501 13.52 30.52 -1.09
CA MET A 501 12.47 30.55 -0.08
C MET A 501 12.99 30.08 1.29
N ALA A 502 12.22 30.25 2.36
CA ALA A 502 12.53 29.79 3.71
C ALA A 502 11.34 29.06 4.34
N ASP A 503 11.44 28.65 5.61
CA ASP A 503 10.39 27.89 6.34
C ASP A 503 10.13 26.52 5.71
N ALA A 504 11.21 25.77 5.57
CA ALA A 504 11.25 24.60 4.72
C ALA A 504 12.25 23.55 5.19
N GLY A 505 12.07 22.33 4.69
CA GLY A 505 13.06 21.29 4.84
C GLY A 505 13.31 20.49 3.56
N GLY A 506 14.38 19.70 3.58
CA GLY A 506 14.63 18.72 2.53
C GLY A 506 13.50 17.70 2.46
N VAL A 507 13.12 17.16 3.62
CA VAL A 507 11.83 16.50 3.80
C VAL A 507 10.98 17.37 4.72
N TYR A 508 9.91 17.96 4.18
CA TYR A 508 8.99 18.84 4.90
C TYR A 508 7.64 18.15 5.09
N CYS A 509 7.14 18.16 6.32
CA CYS A 509 5.91 17.49 6.70
C CYS A 509 4.99 18.45 7.45
N ASN A 510 3.81 18.71 6.91
CA ASN A 510 2.83 19.62 7.51
C ASN A 510 1.42 19.01 7.52
N ARG A 511 1.01 18.48 8.67
CA ARG A 511 -0.30 17.84 8.84
C ARG A 511 -1.36 18.86 9.27
N TRP A 512 -1.97 19.53 8.29
CA TRP A 512 -3.06 20.49 8.49
C TRP A 512 -4.36 19.85 9.00
N SER A 513 -4.55 18.55 8.78
CA SER A 513 -5.75 17.81 9.15
C SER A 513 -5.40 16.62 10.03
N ILE A 514 -5.70 16.74 11.32
CA ILE A 514 -5.33 15.73 12.32
C ILE A 514 -6.53 14.82 12.57
N LEU A 515 -6.42 13.58 12.13
CA LEU A 515 -7.38 12.50 12.43
C LEU A 515 -6.76 11.57 13.48
N GLU A 516 -6.77 12.02 14.74
CA GLU A 516 -6.02 11.40 15.86
C GLU A 516 -6.39 9.93 16.14
N ASN A 517 -7.61 9.51 15.78
CA ASN A 517 -8.07 8.13 15.94
C ASN A 517 -8.28 7.42 14.59
N ASP A 518 -7.79 7.98 13.48
CA ASP A 518 -7.86 7.28 12.21
C ASP A 518 -6.77 6.20 12.17
N PRO A 519 -7.14 4.92 12.02
CA PRO A 519 -6.23 3.81 12.18
C PRO A 519 -5.16 3.70 11.09
N VAL A 520 -5.32 4.40 9.96
CA VAL A 520 -4.35 4.41 8.87
C VAL A 520 -3.52 5.68 8.91
N LEU A 521 -4.17 6.83 9.07
CA LEU A 521 -3.50 8.14 9.12
C LEU A 521 -2.70 8.36 10.42
N SER A 522 -2.87 7.49 11.43
CA SER A 522 -2.11 7.49 12.69
C SER A 522 -0.91 6.52 12.73
N GLN A 523 -0.60 5.79 11.64
CA GLN A 523 0.46 4.76 11.64
C GLN A 523 1.90 5.31 11.54
N GLY A 524 2.08 6.60 11.26
CA GLY A 524 3.36 7.31 11.27
C GLY A 524 4.24 7.11 10.03
N LEU A 525 5.06 8.13 9.70
CA LEU A 525 5.93 8.19 8.51
C LEU A 525 7.26 7.46 8.74
N VAL A 526 7.87 6.88 7.70
CA VAL A 526 9.25 6.35 7.77
C VAL A 526 10.16 7.20 6.87
N ILE A 527 11.21 7.79 7.45
CA ILE A 527 12.27 8.51 6.76
C ILE A 527 13.59 7.82 7.09
N GLN A 528 14.18 7.09 6.15
CA GLN A 528 15.37 6.30 6.44
C GLN A 528 16.46 6.34 5.37
N HIS A 529 17.72 6.29 5.78
CA HIS A 529 18.84 6.12 4.84
C HIS A 529 18.94 7.19 3.75
N ASN A 530 18.44 8.42 3.99
CA ASN A 530 18.58 9.52 3.05
C ASN A 530 19.88 10.30 3.33
N ARG A 531 20.43 10.93 2.28
CA ARG A 531 21.46 11.97 2.40
C ARG A 531 20.85 13.33 2.06
N ILE A 532 20.84 14.25 3.02
CA ILE A 532 20.23 15.57 2.90
C ILE A 532 21.28 16.63 3.24
N ARG A 533 21.52 17.58 2.33
CA ARG A 533 22.55 18.61 2.53
C ARG A 533 22.22 19.95 1.89
N ASP A 534 22.85 21.03 2.34
CA ASP A 534 22.71 22.37 1.75
C ASP A 534 21.25 22.85 1.64
N VAL A 535 20.49 22.77 2.74
CA VAL A 535 19.12 23.31 2.83
C VAL A 535 19.20 24.72 3.43
N MET A 536 19.30 25.75 2.57
CA MET A 536 19.88 27.05 2.96
C MET A 536 18.91 28.14 3.39
N GLY A 537 17.76 28.28 2.73
CA GLY A 537 16.75 29.25 3.12
C GLY A 537 17.11 30.74 2.92
N VAL A 538 16.13 31.56 2.55
CA VAL A 538 16.34 33.00 2.24
C VAL A 538 15.16 33.85 2.71
N ASN A 539 15.43 34.95 3.44
CA ASN A 539 14.40 35.87 3.94
C ASN A 539 14.83 37.36 3.80
N PRO A 540 13.89 38.32 3.67
CA PRO A 540 14.17 39.76 3.78
C PRO A 540 14.88 40.20 5.07
N HIS A 541 15.86 41.10 4.94
CA HIS A 541 16.64 41.65 6.05
C HIS A 541 15.82 42.58 6.96
N GLY A 542 15.96 42.44 8.29
CA GLY A 542 15.45 43.41 9.27
C GLY A 542 14.38 42.92 10.24
N ARG A 543 14.22 41.60 10.42
CA ARG A 543 13.34 41.01 11.46
C ARG A 543 14.13 40.10 12.40
N SER A 544 15.02 40.70 13.20
CA SER A 544 15.63 40.03 14.34
C SER A 544 14.61 39.89 15.49
N SER A 545 13.81 38.82 15.47
CA SER A 545 13.26 38.28 16.72
C SER A 545 13.52 36.79 16.90
N ASP A 546 13.72 36.03 15.82
CA ASP A 546 13.77 34.56 15.92
C ASP A 546 15.10 33.92 15.49
N ASN A 547 16.02 34.61 14.80
CA ASN A 547 17.31 34.03 14.37
C ASN A 547 18.51 34.47 15.24
N PRO A 548 18.99 33.65 16.20
CA PRO A 548 20.17 33.95 17.01
C PRO A 548 21.49 33.89 16.23
N ALA A 549 21.50 33.36 15.00
CA ALA A 549 22.68 33.25 14.14
C ALA A 549 22.80 34.35 13.07
N ALA A 550 21.90 35.33 13.07
CA ALA A 550 21.99 36.46 12.14
C ALA A 550 23.16 37.38 12.54
N THR A 551 24.31 37.25 11.87
CA THR A 551 25.27 38.36 11.79
C THR A 551 24.62 39.52 11.05
N PRO A 552 24.77 40.78 11.50
CA PRO A 552 24.40 41.94 10.70
C PRO A 552 25.20 41.90 9.40
N SER A 553 24.58 41.44 8.31
CA SER A 553 25.19 41.49 6.99
C SER A 553 24.91 42.86 6.37
N GLN A 554 25.81 43.35 5.53
CA GLN A 554 25.53 44.48 4.65
C GLN A 554 24.62 44.08 3.47
N ASP A 555 24.22 42.79 3.40
CA ASP A 555 23.37 42.22 2.37
C ASP A 555 21.89 42.52 2.66
N ARG A 556 21.13 42.88 1.61
CA ARG A 556 19.68 43.17 1.70
C ARG A 556 18.81 41.94 2.03
N LEU A 557 19.39 40.75 2.01
CA LEU A 557 18.73 39.46 2.27
C LEU A 557 19.48 38.71 3.38
N GLU A 558 18.74 38.12 4.31
CA GLU A 558 19.25 37.21 5.32
C GLU A 558 19.36 35.79 4.73
N ARG A 559 20.59 35.27 4.71
CA ARG A 559 20.92 33.92 4.22
C ARG A 559 22.20 33.41 4.90
N PRO A 560 22.28 32.12 5.24
CA PRO A 560 21.18 31.15 5.22
C PRO A 560 20.12 31.42 6.32
N TYR A 561 18.87 30.98 6.15
CA TYR A 561 17.74 31.35 7.02
C TYR A 561 16.65 30.28 7.19
N PHE A 562 16.26 29.97 8.44
CA PHE A 562 15.02 29.27 8.84
C PHE A 562 14.64 28.00 8.03
N THR A 563 15.55 27.03 7.96
CA THR A 563 15.34 25.74 7.28
C THR A 563 16.05 24.59 7.98
N TRP A 564 15.60 23.35 7.72
CA TRP A 564 16.14 22.12 8.30
C TRP A 564 16.35 21.00 7.26
N GLY A 565 17.17 20.00 7.59
CA GLY A 565 17.28 18.79 6.77
C GLY A 565 15.94 18.04 6.70
N ILE A 566 15.43 17.65 7.87
CA ILE A 566 14.10 17.04 8.05
C ILE A 566 13.26 17.98 8.91
N TYR A 567 12.16 18.49 8.37
CA TYR A 567 11.30 19.43 9.06
C TYR A 567 9.90 18.85 9.23
N PHE A 568 9.59 18.45 10.46
CA PHE A 568 8.20 18.24 10.88
C PHE A 568 7.64 19.54 11.46
N ASP A 569 6.71 20.15 10.74
CA ASP A 569 6.06 21.39 11.17
C ASP A 569 4.89 21.10 12.12
N ASN A 570 3.70 20.84 11.58
CA ASN A 570 2.53 20.49 12.39
C ASN A 570 2.35 18.97 12.53
N SER A 571 2.25 18.51 13.78
CA SER A 571 1.70 17.21 14.22
C SER A 571 2.34 15.93 13.64
N PRO A 572 3.67 15.73 13.72
CA PRO A 572 4.24 14.42 13.41
C PRO A 572 3.83 13.41 14.49
N ARG A 573 3.44 12.20 14.10
CA ARG A 573 3.14 11.13 15.06
C ARG A 573 3.73 9.81 14.60
N ARG A 574 4.28 9.05 15.55
CA ARG A 574 4.88 7.72 15.33
C ARG A 574 5.87 7.69 14.16
N ALA A 575 6.46 8.84 13.84
CA ALA A 575 7.40 8.94 12.73
C ALA A 575 8.70 8.26 13.12
N ILE A 576 9.29 7.51 12.18
CA ILE A 576 10.59 6.86 12.34
C ILE A 576 11.58 7.60 11.43
N VAL A 577 12.55 8.26 12.05
CA VAL A 577 13.68 8.90 11.38
C VAL A 577 14.92 8.08 11.70
N TYR A 578 15.36 7.27 10.75
CA TYR A 578 16.38 6.24 11.00
C TYR A 578 17.53 6.25 9.99
N GLY A 579 18.78 6.28 10.44
CA GLY A 579 19.89 6.03 9.52
C GLY A 579 20.11 7.11 8.46
N ASN A 580 19.67 8.35 8.67
CA ASN A 580 19.85 9.45 7.72
C ASN A 580 21.16 10.22 7.98
N LEU A 581 21.70 10.84 6.94
CA LEU A 581 22.82 11.77 7.01
C LEU A 581 22.35 13.16 6.62
N CYS A 582 22.34 14.10 7.58
CA CYS A 582 21.97 15.50 7.36
C CYS A 582 23.19 16.41 7.57
N ILE A 583 23.57 17.19 6.55
CA ILE A 583 24.80 18.00 6.54
C ILE A 583 24.49 19.46 6.19
N ASP A 584 25.20 20.43 6.76
CA ASP A 584 25.20 21.84 6.33
C ASP A 584 23.79 22.45 6.16
N ASN A 585 22.94 22.24 7.18
CA ASN A 585 21.61 22.85 7.24
C ASN A 585 21.65 24.11 8.12
N VAL A 586 20.59 24.92 8.12
CA VAL A 586 20.63 26.18 8.88
C VAL A 586 20.26 25.96 10.32
N TRP A 587 18.99 25.70 10.58
CA TRP A 587 18.48 25.63 11.93
C TRP A 587 18.83 24.28 12.53
N GLY A 588 18.66 23.17 11.80
CA GLY A 588 19.17 21.87 12.23
C GLY A 588 19.03 20.76 11.20
N GLY A 589 19.62 19.60 11.51
CA GLY A 589 19.52 18.43 10.65
C GLY A 589 18.15 17.77 10.72
N ALA A 590 17.47 17.88 11.85
CA ALA A 590 16.06 17.53 12.00
C ALA A 590 15.35 18.44 13.01
N PHE A 591 14.06 18.69 12.76
CA PHE A 591 13.16 19.40 13.66
C PHE A 591 11.90 18.60 13.94
N LEU A 592 11.64 18.35 15.22
CA LEU A 592 10.35 17.88 15.72
C LEU A 592 9.55 19.09 16.21
N GLY A 593 8.80 19.71 15.31
CA GLY A 593 7.97 20.88 15.59
C GLY A 593 6.64 20.54 16.26
N GLY A 594 6.13 21.52 17.01
CA GLY A 594 4.86 21.52 17.70
C GLY A 594 4.14 22.84 17.42
N GLY A 595 3.38 22.86 16.33
CA GLY A 595 2.45 23.94 16.03
C GLY A 595 1.09 23.69 16.70
N TYR A 596 0.03 23.47 15.94
CA TYR A 596 -1.34 23.38 16.48
C TYR A 596 -1.68 22.03 17.13
N ALA A 597 -0.94 20.96 16.80
CA ALA A 597 -0.86 19.75 17.60
C ALA A 597 0.53 19.12 17.49
N GLU A 598 0.79 18.17 18.40
CA GLU A 598 2.10 18.01 19.00
C GLU A 598 2.78 16.72 18.54
N PRO A 599 4.13 16.70 18.48
CA PRO A 599 4.88 15.52 18.12
C PRO A 599 4.65 14.41 19.14
N GLU A 600 4.15 13.25 18.72
CA GLU A 600 3.84 12.12 19.62
C GLU A 600 4.51 10.83 19.15
N ASP A 601 5.16 10.10 20.05
CA ASP A 601 5.78 8.79 19.81
C ASP A 601 6.76 8.75 18.61
N CYS A 602 7.38 9.87 18.24
CA CYS A 602 8.36 9.90 17.16
C CYS A 602 9.72 9.34 17.61
N VAL A 603 10.38 8.58 16.74
CA VAL A 603 11.68 7.96 16.97
C VAL A 603 12.69 8.56 16.02
N VAL A 604 13.69 9.26 16.57
CA VAL A 604 14.86 9.77 15.84
C VAL A 604 16.07 9.00 16.32
N GLU A 605 16.51 8.02 15.52
CA GLU A 605 17.51 7.05 15.93
C GLU A 605 18.52 6.74 14.83
N ASN A 606 19.78 6.47 15.19
CA ASN A 606 20.79 6.02 14.23
C ASN A 606 21.11 7.01 13.11
N ASN A 607 20.88 8.31 13.30
CA ASN A 607 21.17 9.34 12.29
C ASN A 607 22.54 9.99 12.54
N ILE A 608 23.09 10.60 11.49
CA ILE A 608 24.29 11.43 11.54
C ILE A 608 23.89 12.86 11.20
N PHE A 609 24.10 13.78 12.15
CA PHE A 609 23.88 15.21 11.98
C PHE A 609 25.23 15.94 11.95
N VAL A 610 25.46 16.71 10.90
CA VAL A 610 26.74 17.36 10.64
C VAL A 610 26.60 18.85 10.35
N ASP A 611 27.36 19.66 11.07
CA ASP A 611 27.65 21.07 10.75
C ASP A 611 26.43 21.94 10.38
N SER A 612 25.29 21.72 11.03
CA SER A 612 24.18 22.68 10.96
C SER A 612 24.57 24.01 11.62
N THR A 613 24.08 25.14 11.11
CA THR A 613 24.56 26.48 11.47
C THR A 613 24.18 26.93 12.88
N VAL A 614 22.92 26.72 13.29
CA VAL A 614 22.37 27.23 14.57
C VAL A 614 22.37 26.15 15.65
N TYR A 615 21.73 25.02 15.39
CA TYR A 615 21.78 23.82 16.24
C TYR A 615 21.83 22.58 15.36
N GLN A 616 22.20 21.43 15.93
CA GLN A 616 22.28 20.18 15.16
C GLN A 616 20.95 19.44 15.12
N PHE A 617 20.19 19.52 16.21
CA PHE A 617 18.87 18.95 16.35
C PHE A 617 17.91 19.91 17.04
N ASP A 618 16.67 19.98 16.57
CA ASP A 618 15.65 20.88 17.09
C ASP A 618 14.42 20.11 17.57
N VAL A 619 13.92 20.47 18.75
CA VAL A 619 12.67 19.92 19.28
C VAL A 619 11.88 21.01 19.99
N ALA A 620 10.65 21.22 19.55
CA ALA A 620 9.64 21.95 20.29
C ALA A 620 9.01 21.00 21.34
N MET A 621 9.73 20.78 22.45
CA MET A 621 9.25 19.92 23.54
C MET A 621 8.18 20.67 24.33
N ASN A 622 6.93 20.22 24.44
CA ASN A 622 6.00 20.78 25.44
C ASN A 622 5.27 19.64 26.19
N GLU A 623 4.34 19.97 27.10
CA GLU A 623 3.70 18.97 27.99
C GLU A 623 2.88 17.89 27.26
N ASN A 624 2.56 18.14 26.00
CA ASN A 624 1.69 17.30 25.17
C ASN A 624 2.48 16.43 24.18
N ALA A 625 3.77 16.67 23.99
CA ALA A 625 4.63 15.91 23.09
C ALA A 625 5.11 14.59 23.73
N ARG A 626 4.21 13.64 24.03
CA ARG A 626 4.59 12.45 24.82
C ARG A 626 5.30 11.40 23.95
N GLY A 627 6.22 10.63 24.55
CA GLY A 627 6.74 9.40 23.95
C GLY A 627 7.89 9.53 22.94
N ASN A 628 8.29 10.75 22.57
CA ASN A 628 9.37 10.97 21.59
C ASN A 628 10.73 10.45 22.10
N ARG A 629 11.55 9.94 21.19
CA ARG A 629 12.86 9.33 21.47
C ARG A 629 13.94 9.90 20.54
N PHE A 630 15.07 10.30 21.09
CA PHE A 630 16.28 10.70 20.37
C PHE A 630 17.48 9.88 20.86
N ALA A 631 17.79 8.76 20.21
CA ALA A 631 18.78 7.83 20.74
C ALA A 631 19.74 7.29 19.68
N ARG A 632 20.96 6.93 20.08
CA ARG A 632 21.97 6.33 19.19
C ARG A 632 22.22 7.15 17.93
N ASN A 633 22.21 8.48 18.02
CA ASN A 633 22.59 9.36 16.92
C ASN A 633 24.05 9.81 17.07
N ILE A 634 24.66 10.21 15.96
CA ILE A 634 25.97 10.87 15.93
C ILE A 634 25.74 12.33 15.57
N VAL A 635 26.28 13.24 16.39
CA VAL A 635 26.30 14.66 16.11
C VAL A 635 27.74 15.14 16.05
N TYR A 636 28.16 15.62 14.89
CA TYR A 636 29.52 16.08 14.62
C TYR A 636 29.47 17.50 14.10
N PHE A 637 30.14 18.44 14.77
CA PHE A 637 30.11 19.82 14.33
C PHE A 637 31.37 20.58 14.73
N GLN A 638 31.67 21.64 14.00
CA GLN A 638 32.91 22.40 14.12
C GLN A 638 32.68 23.81 14.65
N ASN A 639 31.49 24.37 14.44
CA ASN A 639 31.17 25.72 14.88
C ASN A 639 30.95 25.75 16.41
N PRO A 640 31.82 26.41 17.21
CA PRO A 640 31.65 26.49 18.66
C PRO A 640 30.50 27.42 19.09
N ASP A 641 29.97 28.23 18.18
CA ASP A 641 28.81 29.09 18.43
C ASP A 641 27.48 28.36 18.23
N ALA A 642 27.47 27.27 17.46
CA ALA A 642 26.30 26.42 17.31
C ALA A 642 25.99 25.67 18.62
N ALA A 643 24.70 25.48 18.89
CA ALA A 643 24.25 24.62 19.98
C ALA A 643 24.20 23.16 19.51
N LEU A 644 24.35 22.22 20.45
CA LEU A 644 24.09 20.81 20.16
C LEU A 644 22.62 20.63 19.75
N LEU A 645 21.72 21.14 20.59
CA LEU A 645 20.28 21.07 20.37
C LEU A 645 19.55 22.27 20.98
N ARG A 646 18.32 22.50 20.51
CA ARG A 646 17.36 23.44 21.13
C ARG A 646 16.29 22.68 21.90
N ALA A 647 16.11 23.03 23.18
CA ALA A 647 15.14 22.44 24.09
C ALA A 647 14.20 23.53 24.64
N SER A 648 13.18 23.88 23.85
CA SER A 648 12.30 25.02 24.18
C SER A 648 11.38 24.75 25.39
N PHE A 649 11.07 23.49 25.69
CA PHE A 649 10.58 23.05 27.01
C PHE A 649 11.15 21.63 27.29
N THR A 650 10.89 20.97 28.42
CA THR A 650 11.60 19.69 28.77
C THR A 650 10.67 18.50 29.02
N LYS A 651 9.35 18.68 28.90
CA LYS A 651 8.35 17.69 29.34
C LYS A 651 7.93 16.67 28.27
N GLY A 652 8.39 16.82 27.03
CA GLY A 652 7.93 16.07 25.85
C GLY A 652 8.94 15.06 25.27
N LEU A 653 9.94 14.65 26.03
CA LEU A 653 10.97 13.72 25.56
C LEU A 653 11.03 12.53 26.51
N LYS A 654 10.68 11.35 26.01
CA LYS A 654 10.70 10.11 26.81
C LYS A 654 12.12 9.59 26.97
N GLU A 655 12.93 9.72 25.92
CA GLU A 655 14.31 9.24 25.90
C GLU A 655 15.18 10.18 25.06
N CYS A 656 16.32 10.58 25.61
CA CYS A 656 17.43 11.15 24.86
C CYS A 656 18.69 10.52 25.42
N ASP A 657 19.27 9.52 24.76
CA ASP A 657 20.38 8.76 25.35
C ASP A 657 21.17 7.92 24.33
N HIS A 658 22.34 7.42 24.75
CA HIS A 658 23.24 6.60 23.93
C HIS A 658 23.71 7.26 22.63
N ASN A 659 23.76 8.59 22.59
CA ASN A 659 24.24 9.36 21.45
C ASN A 659 25.77 9.58 21.52
N VAL A 660 26.39 9.86 20.39
CA VAL A 660 27.79 10.33 20.31
C VAL A 660 27.81 11.79 19.86
N TYR A 661 28.41 12.65 20.66
CA TYR A 661 28.51 14.08 20.38
C TYR A 661 29.98 14.49 20.24
N PHE A 662 30.30 15.24 19.20
CA PHE A 662 31.65 15.72 18.97
C PHE A 662 31.66 17.15 18.42
N LEU A 663 32.04 18.09 19.28
CA LEU A 663 32.42 19.45 18.88
C LEU A 663 33.92 19.50 18.65
N VAL A 664 34.33 19.78 17.42
CA VAL A 664 35.75 19.92 17.06
C VAL A 664 36.35 21.09 17.85
N GLY A 665 37.42 20.81 18.59
CA GLY A 665 38.05 21.77 19.51
C GLY A 665 37.76 21.50 20.99
N GLY A 666 36.78 20.65 21.32
CA GLY A 666 36.54 20.17 22.68
C GLY A 666 35.93 21.20 23.65
N GLN A 667 35.35 22.28 23.14
CA GLN A 667 34.62 23.25 23.94
C GLN A 667 33.36 22.60 24.57
N PRO A 668 32.85 23.15 25.70
CA PRO A 668 31.61 22.65 26.30
C PRO A 668 30.41 22.73 25.34
N LEU A 669 29.60 21.67 25.31
CA LEU A 669 28.38 21.63 24.50
C LEU A 669 27.31 22.59 25.08
N LYS A 670 26.69 23.37 24.20
CA LYS A 670 25.60 24.31 24.51
C LYS A 670 24.24 23.68 24.23
N ILE A 671 23.27 23.94 25.09
CA ILE A 671 21.88 23.46 24.95
C ILE A 671 20.94 24.67 24.99
N ALA A 672 20.50 25.12 23.81
CA ALA A 672 19.71 26.35 23.68
C ALA A 672 18.32 26.20 24.33
N GLY A 673 17.85 27.25 25.01
CA GLY A 673 16.50 27.28 25.62
C GLY A 673 16.40 26.75 27.06
N LEU A 674 17.49 26.22 27.64
CA LEU A 674 17.55 25.85 29.07
C LEU A 674 18.06 27.00 29.95
N PRO A 675 17.63 27.09 31.22
CA PRO A 675 18.27 27.96 32.20
C PRO A 675 19.78 27.64 32.32
N GLY A 676 20.62 28.57 31.87
CA GLY A 676 22.09 28.43 31.86
C GLY A 676 22.68 27.69 30.67
N GLU A 677 21.85 27.12 29.78
CA GLU A 677 22.22 26.57 28.47
C GLU A 677 23.40 25.58 28.42
N THR A 678 23.62 24.79 29.48
CA THR A 678 24.78 23.87 29.58
C THR A 678 24.42 22.40 29.46
N TRP A 679 25.38 21.62 28.97
CA TRP A 679 25.37 20.14 28.99
C TRP A 679 25.11 19.54 30.38
N ASP A 680 25.67 20.11 31.44
CA ASP A 680 25.47 19.56 32.79
C ASP A 680 24.03 19.73 33.27
N LYS A 681 23.39 20.87 32.95
CA LYS A 681 21.95 21.06 33.21
C LYS A 681 21.08 20.10 32.42
N TRP A 682 21.47 19.77 31.20
CA TRP A 682 20.77 18.75 30.42
C TRP A 682 20.83 17.35 31.07
N ARG A 683 22.01 16.95 31.57
CA ARG A 683 22.16 15.67 32.28
C ARG A 683 21.46 15.63 33.64
N GLU A 684 21.39 16.75 34.36
CA GLU A 684 20.62 16.88 35.60
C GLU A 684 19.12 16.57 35.38
N LEU A 685 18.58 16.87 34.20
CA LEU A 685 17.20 16.55 33.82
C LEU A 685 16.97 15.04 33.53
N GLY A 686 18.04 14.25 33.50
CA GLY A 686 17.97 12.80 33.31
C GLY A 686 18.27 12.31 31.89
N PHE A 687 18.60 13.22 30.97
CA PHE A 687 18.95 12.90 29.58
C PHE A 687 20.45 12.64 29.41
N ASP A 688 20.80 11.91 28.35
CA ASP A 688 22.14 11.62 27.87
C ASP A 688 23.11 11.10 28.96
N ARG A 689 22.58 10.25 29.86
CA ARG A 689 23.36 9.64 30.95
C ARG A 689 24.38 8.62 30.46
N ASN A 690 24.09 7.96 29.34
CA ASN A 690 24.91 6.94 28.70
C ASN A 690 25.50 7.40 27.35
N SER A 691 25.25 8.65 26.96
CA SER A 691 25.85 9.27 25.77
C SER A 691 27.32 9.62 25.99
N LEU A 692 28.08 9.67 24.89
CA LEU A 692 29.51 9.93 24.90
C LEU A 692 29.85 11.23 24.19
N ILE A 693 30.69 12.05 24.83
CA ILE A 693 31.40 13.14 24.13
C ILE A 693 32.74 12.56 23.66
N ALA A 694 32.81 12.15 22.40
CA ALA A 694 33.96 11.47 21.83
C ALA A 694 34.01 11.61 20.30
N ASP A 695 35.21 11.56 19.72
CA ASP A 695 35.38 11.51 18.26
C ASP A 695 34.67 10.25 17.70
N PRO A 696 33.72 10.40 16.76
CA PRO A 696 33.03 9.25 16.15
C PRO A 696 33.94 8.38 15.28
N LEU A 697 35.18 8.82 15.00
CA LEU A 697 36.15 8.12 14.16
C LEU A 697 35.65 7.92 12.72
N PHE A 698 35.20 9.01 12.09
CA PHE A 698 34.89 9.01 10.66
C PHE A 698 36.13 8.70 9.80
N VAL A 699 35.91 8.14 8.60
CA VAL A 699 36.96 7.80 7.64
C VAL A 699 37.66 9.07 7.12
N ASP A 700 36.90 10.00 6.53
CA ASP A 700 37.42 11.26 5.98
C ASP A 700 36.33 12.34 5.93
N PRO A 701 35.94 12.92 7.10
CA PRO A 701 34.85 13.89 7.18
C PRO A 701 35.16 15.19 6.40
N ALA A 702 36.44 15.55 6.24
CA ALA A 702 36.86 16.70 5.45
C ALA A 702 36.54 16.56 3.95
N ARG A 703 36.31 15.34 3.47
CA ARG A 703 35.83 15.03 2.12
C ARG A 703 34.39 14.56 2.08
N GLY A 704 33.65 14.68 3.19
CA GLY A 704 32.26 14.23 3.31
C GLY A 704 32.10 12.72 3.45
N ASP A 705 33.16 11.97 3.80
CA ASP A 705 33.08 10.53 4.04
C ASP A 705 32.84 10.24 5.53
N TYR A 706 31.56 10.13 5.88
CA TYR A 706 31.06 9.89 7.24
C TYR A 706 30.91 8.41 7.59
N ARG A 707 31.57 7.50 6.86
CA ARG A 707 31.68 6.10 7.29
C ARG A 707 32.48 5.99 8.58
N LEU A 708 32.11 5.04 9.43
CA LEU A 708 32.77 4.82 10.73
C LEU A 708 33.94 3.85 10.58
N LYS A 709 35.04 4.13 11.30
CA LYS A 709 36.12 3.16 11.51
C LYS A 709 35.68 2.07 12.49
N PRO A 710 36.24 0.84 12.41
CA PRO A 710 35.79 -0.31 13.21
C PRO A 710 35.82 -0.12 14.73
N ASP A 711 36.67 0.77 15.25
CA ASP A 711 36.86 1.05 16.67
C ASP A 711 36.00 2.22 17.19
N SER A 712 35.15 2.80 16.34
CA SER A 712 34.27 3.92 16.65
C SER A 712 33.48 3.72 17.95
N PRO A 713 33.41 4.74 18.82
CA PRO A 713 32.58 4.69 20.03
C PRO A 713 31.09 4.55 19.71
N ALA A 714 30.63 5.04 18.55
CA ALA A 714 29.23 4.94 18.15
C ALA A 714 28.80 3.47 17.94
N LEU A 715 29.65 2.66 17.31
CA LEU A 715 29.39 1.23 17.11
C LEU A 715 29.25 0.49 18.45
N LYS A 716 30.04 0.86 19.45
CA LYS A 716 29.98 0.29 20.81
C LYS A 716 28.70 0.65 21.56
N LEU A 717 28.10 1.81 21.25
CA LEU A 717 26.80 2.24 21.77
C LEU A 717 25.60 1.68 20.98
N GLY A 718 25.86 0.85 19.95
CA GLY A 718 24.82 0.19 19.17
C GLY A 718 24.40 0.92 17.88
N PHE A 719 25.12 1.97 17.46
CA PHE A 719 24.92 2.59 16.16
C PHE A 719 25.16 1.57 15.03
N GLN A 720 24.25 1.50 14.07
CA GLN A 720 24.33 0.68 12.86
C GLN A 720 24.88 1.51 11.70
N PRO A 721 25.90 1.06 10.98
CA PRO A 721 26.42 1.76 9.81
C PRO A 721 25.33 2.11 8.77
N ILE A 722 25.40 3.32 8.22
CA ILE A 722 24.49 3.75 7.14
C ILE A 722 25.01 3.21 5.79
N PRO A 723 24.16 2.58 4.96
CA PRO A 723 24.52 2.04 3.64
C PRO A 723 24.63 3.15 2.56
N PHE A 724 25.67 3.99 2.65
CA PHE A 724 25.84 5.15 1.77
C PHE A 724 25.89 4.81 0.27
N GLU A 725 26.38 3.63 -0.08
CA GLU A 725 26.47 3.14 -1.46
C GLU A 725 25.11 2.92 -2.14
N GLN A 726 24.05 2.77 -1.34
CA GLN A 726 22.69 2.58 -1.84
C GLN A 726 21.95 3.91 -2.07
N ILE A 727 22.50 5.03 -1.58
CA ILE A 727 21.83 6.34 -1.64
C ILE A 727 21.94 6.96 -3.04
N GLY A 728 20.82 7.49 -3.54
CA GLY A 728 20.67 8.11 -4.84
C GLY A 728 20.56 7.10 -5.98
N LEU A 729 20.96 7.52 -7.19
CA LEU A 729 20.76 6.75 -8.43
C LEU A 729 21.69 5.54 -8.59
N ASN A 730 22.59 5.28 -7.63
CA ASN A 730 23.64 4.26 -7.75
C ASN A 730 23.13 2.81 -7.55
N ALA A 731 21.86 2.63 -7.19
CA ALA A 731 21.22 1.31 -7.12
C ALA A 731 21.10 0.67 -8.51
N THR A 732 21.39 -0.64 -8.63
CA THR A 732 21.32 -1.36 -9.90
C THR A 732 19.88 -1.42 -10.45
N ALA A 733 19.72 -1.56 -11.77
CA ALA A 733 18.40 -1.73 -12.40
C ALA A 733 17.65 -2.98 -11.87
N GLU A 734 18.39 -4.03 -11.48
CA GLU A 734 17.87 -5.23 -10.81
C GLU A 734 17.30 -4.92 -9.41
N LEU A 735 17.98 -4.06 -8.63
CA LEU A 735 17.46 -3.56 -7.35
C LEU A 735 16.19 -2.75 -7.56
N SER A 736 16.09 -1.97 -8.65
CA SER A 736 14.88 -1.20 -8.97
C SER A 736 13.70 -2.04 -9.47
N ALA A 737 13.96 -3.14 -10.18
CA ALA A 737 12.93 -4.09 -10.57
C ALA A 737 12.38 -4.83 -9.34
N ALA A 738 13.27 -5.16 -8.38
CA ALA A 738 12.89 -5.69 -7.08
C ALA A 738 12.13 -4.65 -6.22
N LEU A 739 12.57 -3.40 -6.17
CA LEU A 739 11.93 -2.32 -5.41
C LEU A 739 10.58 -1.87 -6.01
N GLY A 740 10.44 -1.89 -7.35
CA GLY A 740 9.16 -1.70 -8.04
C GLY A 740 8.14 -2.82 -7.81
N ASN A 741 8.62 -3.93 -7.26
CA ASN A 741 7.89 -5.10 -6.81
C ASN A 741 7.74 -5.15 -5.27
N GLN A 742 8.34 -4.21 -4.52
CA GLN A 742 8.31 -4.16 -3.05
C GLN A 742 7.15 -3.33 -2.48
N VAL A 743 5.98 -3.37 -3.12
CA VAL A 743 4.75 -3.60 -2.32
C VAL A 743 4.59 -5.11 -2.28
N VAL A 744 5.30 -5.73 -1.35
CA VAL A 744 5.08 -7.11 -0.89
C VAL A 744 5.04 -8.12 -2.05
N THR A 745 6.09 -8.19 -2.87
CA THR A 745 6.36 -9.37 -3.74
C THR A 745 7.78 -9.92 -3.63
N ASP A 746 8.59 -9.39 -2.71
CA ASP A 746 9.79 -10.12 -2.30
C ASP A 746 9.37 -11.33 -1.46
N ASN A 747 9.19 -12.45 -2.15
CA ASN A 747 8.98 -13.77 -1.53
C ASN A 747 10.30 -14.39 -1.05
N SER A 748 11.42 -13.66 -1.12
CA SER A 748 12.70 -14.16 -0.61
C SER A 748 12.82 -13.84 0.89
N GLU A 749 13.04 -14.90 1.66
CA GLU A 749 13.33 -14.82 3.08
C GLU A 749 14.84 -15.06 3.25
N PRO A 750 15.55 -14.31 4.12
CA PRO A 750 16.96 -14.54 4.38
C PRO A 750 17.25 -16.00 4.74
N GLU A 751 18.34 -16.58 4.22
CA GLU A 751 18.71 -18.00 4.41
C GLU A 751 18.57 -18.53 5.86
N PRO A 752 18.99 -17.80 6.92
CA PRO A 752 18.80 -18.26 8.30
C PRO A 752 17.32 -18.42 8.68
N LEU A 753 16.46 -17.51 8.22
CA LEU A 753 15.03 -17.55 8.47
C LEU A 753 14.35 -18.64 7.64
N ALA A 754 14.76 -18.83 6.38
CA ALA A 754 14.28 -19.94 5.55
C ALA A 754 14.60 -21.31 6.18
N ALA A 755 15.79 -21.47 6.78
CA ALA A 755 16.13 -22.68 7.54
C ALA A 755 15.27 -22.85 8.81
N MET A 756 15.00 -21.75 9.54
CA MET A 756 14.07 -21.78 10.68
C MET A 756 12.65 -22.13 10.26
N ARG A 757 12.20 -21.63 9.12
CA ARG A 757 10.87 -21.92 8.55
C ARG A 757 10.75 -23.39 8.22
N LYS A 758 11.74 -23.96 7.53
CA LYS A 758 11.77 -25.40 7.24
C LYS A 758 11.65 -26.25 8.50
N LYS A 759 12.38 -25.91 9.57
CA LYS A 759 12.27 -26.59 10.86
C LYS A 759 10.90 -26.42 11.51
N ALA A 760 10.27 -25.25 11.35
CA ALA A 760 8.92 -25.00 11.87
C ALA A 760 7.85 -25.77 11.06
N VAL A 761 8.03 -25.95 9.75
CA VAL A 761 7.18 -26.80 8.91
C VAL A 761 7.23 -28.25 9.39
N GLU A 762 8.44 -28.79 9.61
CA GLU A 762 8.70 -30.16 10.07
C GLU A 762 8.24 -30.44 11.52
N ARG A 763 7.71 -29.44 12.24
CA ARG A 763 7.17 -29.62 13.59
C ARG A 763 6.04 -30.65 13.55
N LYS A 764 6.14 -31.68 14.39
CA LYS A 764 5.06 -32.67 14.57
C LYS A 764 3.84 -32.00 15.22
N ARG A 765 2.66 -32.16 14.60
CA ARG A 765 1.37 -31.67 15.11
C ARG A 765 0.36 -32.82 15.11
N ARG A 766 0.30 -33.60 16.17
CA ARG A 766 -0.61 -34.76 16.27
C ARG A 766 -2.07 -34.32 16.17
N LEU A 767 -2.44 -33.37 17.02
CA LEU A 767 -3.73 -32.69 16.97
C LEU A 767 -3.56 -31.17 16.92
N ILE A 768 -4.34 -30.57 16.04
CA ILE A 768 -4.55 -29.13 15.94
C ILE A 768 -5.94 -28.84 16.52
N TYR A 769 -6.00 -28.12 17.63
CA TYR A 769 -7.25 -27.67 18.22
C TYR A 769 -7.66 -26.33 17.60
N ASN A 770 -8.73 -26.32 16.78
CA ASN A 770 -9.29 -25.08 16.25
C ASN A 770 -10.34 -24.52 17.23
N ASP A 771 -10.05 -23.36 17.79
CA ASP A 771 -11.02 -22.59 18.59
C ASP A 771 -11.69 -21.56 17.67
N ASP A 772 -13.02 -21.57 17.61
CA ASP A 772 -13.78 -20.64 16.76
C ASP A 772 -13.76 -19.18 17.25
N GLY A 773 -13.20 -18.93 18.44
CA GLY A 773 -12.97 -17.58 18.96
C GLY A 773 -14.15 -16.99 19.75
N CYS A 774 -15.30 -17.66 19.86
CA CYS A 774 -16.47 -17.12 20.57
C CYS A 774 -16.70 -17.71 21.97
N GLY A 775 -15.98 -18.78 22.34
CA GLY A 775 -16.33 -19.64 23.47
C GLY A 775 -16.45 -18.99 24.85
N PRO A 776 -15.34 -18.80 25.59
CA PRO A 776 -15.42 -18.33 26.98
C PRO A 776 -16.01 -16.92 27.08
N ILE A 777 -15.84 -16.12 26.03
CA ILE A 777 -16.29 -14.73 25.97
C ILE A 777 -17.83 -14.60 25.83
N MET A 778 -18.52 -15.61 25.30
CA MET A 778 -19.99 -15.70 25.29
C MET A 778 -20.59 -16.11 26.64
N GLN A 779 -19.75 -16.49 27.62
CA GLN A 779 -20.21 -17.10 28.87
C GLN A 779 -20.01 -16.16 30.07
N ALA A 780 -20.85 -16.31 31.09
CA ALA A 780 -20.67 -15.60 32.35
C ALA A 780 -19.34 -16.01 33.01
N GLY A 781 -18.58 -15.03 33.50
CA GLY A 781 -17.26 -15.22 34.10
C GLY A 781 -16.09 -15.24 33.09
N GLY A 782 -16.33 -15.02 31.79
CA GLY A 782 -15.30 -14.84 30.76
C GLY A 782 -14.69 -13.43 30.71
N ASP A 783 -15.05 -12.55 31.64
CA ASP A 783 -14.70 -11.12 31.67
C ASP A 783 -13.33 -10.84 32.33
N THR A 784 -12.62 -11.88 32.75
CA THR A 784 -11.28 -11.80 33.36
C THR A 784 -10.32 -12.79 32.71
N PRO A 785 -9.00 -12.51 32.70
CA PRO A 785 -7.99 -13.44 32.16
C PRO A 785 -8.06 -14.85 32.77
N GLU A 786 -8.22 -14.93 34.10
CA GLU A 786 -8.32 -16.20 34.82
C GLU A 786 -9.62 -16.93 34.48
N GLY A 787 -10.74 -16.22 34.38
CA GLY A 787 -12.02 -16.80 33.96
C GLY A 787 -11.98 -17.33 32.53
N PHE A 788 -11.37 -16.59 31.60
CA PHE A 788 -11.21 -16.99 30.20
C PHE A 788 -10.31 -18.23 30.05
N LEU A 789 -9.17 -18.28 30.75
CA LEU A 789 -8.16 -19.34 30.60
C LEU A 789 -8.37 -20.57 31.50
N ASN A 790 -8.98 -20.41 32.67
CA ASN A 790 -9.05 -21.45 33.69
C ASN A 790 -10.47 -21.67 34.27
N GLY A 791 -11.43 -20.82 33.91
CA GLY A 791 -12.83 -20.94 34.33
C GLY A 791 -13.52 -22.24 33.86
N PRO A 792 -14.73 -22.52 34.37
CA PRO A 792 -15.47 -23.75 34.05
C PRO A 792 -15.87 -23.87 32.57
N ASN A 793 -15.93 -22.74 31.85
CA ASN A 793 -16.23 -22.68 30.42
C ASN A 793 -14.98 -22.42 29.57
N SER A 794 -13.77 -22.52 30.15
CA SER A 794 -12.54 -22.31 29.41
C SER A 794 -12.28 -23.49 28.46
N ARG A 795 -12.03 -23.14 27.21
CA ARG A 795 -11.64 -24.08 26.14
C ARG A 795 -10.15 -24.41 26.13
N MET A 796 -9.33 -23.62 26.82
CA MET A 796 -7.88 -23.79 26.87
C MET A 796 -7.46 -24.78 27.97
N ARG A 797 -8.15 -24.72 29.11
CA ARG A 797 -7.88 -25.56 30.29
C ARG A 797 -7.75 -27.07 30.00
N PRO A 798 -8.54 -27.70 29.11
CA PRO A 798 -8.45 -29.14 28.85
C PRO A 798 -7.28 -29.59 27.97
N LEU A 799 -6.55 -28.66 27.34
CA LEU A 799 -5.57 -28.99 26.30
C LEU A 799 -4.24 -29.56 26.85
N PRO A 800 -3.64 -29.03 27.93
CA PRO A 800 -2.34 -29.50 28.41
C PRO A 800 -2.35 -30.99 28.81
N GLY A 801 -1.31 -31.73 28.43
CA GLY A 801 -1.18 -33.15 28.73
C GLY A 801 -1.94 -34.09 27.81
N THR A 802 -2.51 -33.58 26.72
CA THR A 802 -3.18 -34.36 25.67
C THR A 802 -2.29 -34.54 24.42
N GLN A 803 -2.85 -35.05 23.32
CA GLN A 803 -2.18 -35.08 22.01
C GLN A 803 -2.30 -33.75 21.22
N VAL A 804 -2.92 -32.71 21.80
CA VAL A 804 -2.95 -31.37 21.18
C VAL A 804 -1.56 -30.75 21.24
N ASP A 805 -0.99 -30.48 20.07
CA ASP A 805 0.33 -29.88 19.91
C ASP A 805 0.25 -28.40 19.43
N SER A 806 -0.89 -28.04 18.80
CA SER A 806 -1.12 -26.71 18.23
C SER A 806 -2.55 -26.20 18.51
N VAL A 807 -2.67 -24.90 18.75
CA VAL A 807 -3.94 -24.17 18.90
C VAL A 807 -4.09 -23.18 17.76
N PHE A 808 -5.17 -23.34 17.00
CA PHE A 808 -5.54 -22.43 15.92
C PHE A 808 -6.68 -21.54 16.46
N ILE A 809 -6.35 -20.31 16.84
CA ILE A 809 -7.30 -19.37 17.44
C ILE A 809 -7.93 -18.51 16.36
N CYS A 810 -9.24 -18.64 16.20
CA CYS A 810 -10.00 -17.90 15.21
C CYS A 810 -10.36 -16.50 15.68
N SER A 811 -10.44 -15.56 14.73
CA SER A 811 -10.90 -14.18 14.94
C SER A 811 -12.41 -14.02 15.12
N GLY A 812 -13.19 -15.10 15.04
CA GLY A 812 -14.64 -15.07 14.97
C GLY A 812 -15.14 -15.07 13.53
N ALA A 813 -15.33 -13.89 12.91
CA ALA A 813 -15.79 -13.72 11.53
C ALA A 813 -14.75 -12.98 10.66
N THR A 814 -15.14 -12.68 9.41
CA THR A 814 -14.25 -12.11 8.37
C THR A 814 -13.89 -10.65 8.56
N HIS A 815 -14.90 -9.80 8.77
CA HIS A 815 -14.72 -8.35 8.89
C HIS A 815 -15.26 -7.82 10.22
N VAL A 816 -15.58 -8.74 11.13
CA VAL A 816 -15.92 -8.47 12.53
C VAL A 816 -15.10 -9.41 13.41
N LEU A 817 -14.22 -8.85 14.24
CA LEU A 817 -13.21 -9.61 14.97
C LEU A 817 -13.55 -9.74 16.47
N ASN A 818 -13.15 -10.82 17.10
CA ASN A 818 -13.30 -11.07 18.54
C ASN A 818 -12.24 -10.37 19.41
N HIS A 819 -11.47 -9.48 18.80
CA HIS A 819 -10.48 -8.62 19.45
C HIS A 819 -10.56 -7.21 18.86
N ALA A 820 -10.09 -6.22 19.60
CA ALA A 820 -9.97 -4.86 19.07
C ALA A 820 -9.04 -4.83 17.86
N SER A 821 -9.40 -4.07 16.84
CA SER A 821 -8.64 -3.90 15.60
C SER A 821 -8.72 -2.44 15.13
N SER A 822 -7.66 -2.01 14.47
CA SER A 822 -7.58 -0.73 13.76
C SER A 822 -8.08 -0.88 12.31
N VAL A 823 -8.16 -2.09 11.76
CA VAL A 823 -8.59 -2.32 10.37
C VAL A 823 -10.07 -2.73 10.30
N ALA A 824 -10.51 -3.59 11.22
CA ALA A 824 -11.86 -4.12 11.27
C ALA A 824 -12.56 -3.77 12.59
N GLU A 825 -13.90 -3.78 12.56
CA GLU A 825 -14.67 -3.59 13.79
C GLU A 825 -14.63 -4.86 14.63
N SER A 826 -14.62 -4.72 15.95
CA SER A 826 -14.84 -5.86 16.83
C SER A 826 -16.33 -6.18 16.97
N TYR A 827 -16.69 -7.40 17.39
CA TYR A 827 -18.08 -7.72 17.76
C TYR A 827 -18.62 -6.72 18.79
N ALA A 828 -17.78 -6.31 19.76
CA ALA A 828 -18.15 -5.29 20.75
C ALA A 828 -18.48 -3.94 20.10
N ASP A 829 -17.72 -3.50 19.09
CA ASP A 829 -17.97 -2.26 18.35
C ASP A 829 -19.29 -2.31 17.58
N VAL A 830 -19.56 -3.43 16.90
CA VAL A 830 -20.80 -3.62 16.13
C VAL A 830 -22.02 -3.64 17.06
N VAL A 831 -21.93 -4.35 18.20
CA VAL A 831 -22.98 -4.34 19.23
C VAL A 831 -23.25 -2.93 19.74
N ASP A 832 -22.20 -2.18 20.07
CA ASP A 832 -22.31 -0.81 20.59
C ASP A 832 -22.90 0.15 19.54
N ARG A 833 -22.48 0.04 18.28
CA ARG A 833 -22.89 0.92 17.18
C ARG A 833 -24.33 0.67 16.76
N TYR A 834 -24.69 -0.59 16.53
CA TYR A 834 -26.00 -0.96 15.98
C TYR A 834 -27.01 -1.39 17.06
N LYS A 835 -26.66 -1.26 18.34
CA LYS A 835 -27.53 -1.55 19.49
C LYS A 835 -28.10 -2.97 19.45
N ILE A 836 -27.23 -3.92 19.11
CA ILE A 836 -27.61 -5.33 19.00
C ILE A 836 -27.85 -5.90 20.41
N GLY A 837 -29.03 -6.47 20.62
CA GLY A 837 -29.45 -7.03 21.90
C GLY A 837 -29.14 -8.53 22.06
N GLY A 838 -29.67 -9.13 23.13
CA GLY A 838 -29.58 -10.56 23.39
C GLY A 838 -28.24 -10.97 24.00
N GLU A 839 -27.78 -12.19 23.68
CA GLU A 839 -26.54 -12.78 24.19
C GLU A 839 -25.28 -11.99 23.83
N TRP A 840 -25.31 -11.22 22.73
CA TRP A 840 -24.20 -10.38 22.28
C TRP A 840 -23.89 -9.20 23.20
N VAL A 841 -24.82 -8.80 24.07
CA VAL A 841 -24.57 -7.79 25.10
C VAL A 841 -23.54 -8.31 26.10
N LEU A 842 -23.65 -9.57 26.51
CA LEU A 842 -22.68 -10.21 27.41
C LEU A 842 -21.32 -10.37 26.73
N PHE A 843 -21.29 -10.76 25.46
CA PHE A 843 -20.06 -10.82 24.67
C PHE A 843 -19.32 -9.49 24.66
N ARG A 844 -20.04 -8.41 24.32
CA ARG A 844 -19.54 -7.03 24.33
C ARG A 844 -19.04 -6.66 25.72
N ASP A 845 -19.82 -6.90 26.77
CA ASP A 845 -19.44 -6.56 28.15
C ASP A 845 -18.16 -7.28 28.57
N ASN A 846 -18.06 -8.59 28.29
CA ASN A 846 -16.87 -9.38 28.60
C ASN A 846 -15.63 -8.88 27.81
N MET A 847 -15.78 -8.58 26.52
CA MET A 847 -14.69 -8.03 25.70
C MET A 847 -14.20 -6.69 26.25
N ARG A 848 -15.12 -5.75 26.49
CA ARG A 848 -14.78 -4.44 27.06
C ARG A 848 -14.12 -4.60 28.44
N SER A 849 -14.55 -5.59 29.22
CA SER A 849 -13.94 -5.91 30.52
C SER A 849 -12.46 -6.32 30.37
N LEU A 850 -12.14 -7.20 29.42
CA LEU A 850 -10.76 -7.60 29.13
C LEU A 850 -9.92 -6.44 28.57
N GLU A 851 -10.49 -5.66 27.64
CA GLU A 851 -9.85 -4.47 27.06
C GLU A 851 -9.50 -3.44 28.13
N ASN A 852 -10.43 -3.18 29.07
CA ASN A 852 -10.21 -2.27 30.21
C ASN A 852 -9.12 -2.76 31.16
N ARG A 853 -8.77 -4.05 31.12
CA ARG A 853 -7.64 -4.65 31.86
C ARG A 853 -6.36 -4.72 31.04
N GLY A 854 -6.34 -4.15 29.83
CA GLY A 854 -5.16 -4.05 28.97
C GLY A 854 -4.81 -5.35 28.24
N THR A 855 -5.78 -6.24 28.00
CA THR A 855 -5.56 -7.50 27.29
C THR A 855 -6.71 -7.85 26.35
N ASP A 856 -6.50 -8.82 25.47
CA ASP A 856 -7.50 -9.35 24.55
C ASP A 856 -7.39 -10.89 24.47
N VAL A 857 -8.42 -11.52 23.88
CA VAL A 857 -8.53 -12.98 23.83
C VAL A 857 -7.40 -13.64 23.03
N ILE A 858 -6.85 -12.95 22.02
CA ILE A 858 -5.77 -13.48 21.19
C ILE A 858 -4.48 -13.50 21.99
N GLN A 859 -4.13 -12.39 22.66
CA GLN A 859 -2.94 -12.31 23.51
C GLN A 859 -3.01 -13.30 24.67
N LEU A 860 -4.17 -13.44 25.33
CA LEU A 860 -4.36 -14.43 26.40
C LEU A 860 -4.11 -15.86 25.93
N THR A 861 -4.57 -16.18 24.71
CA THR A 861 -4.39 -17.51 24.13
C THR A 861 -2.93 -17.75 23.77
N ILE A 862 -2.23 -16.74 23.23
CA ILE A 862 -0.80 -16.81 22.95
C ILE A 862 -0.03 -17.08 24.25
N ASP A 863 -0.26 -16.30 25.30
CA ASP A 863 0.44 -16.45 26.58
C ASP A 863 0.21 -17.84 27.19
N PHE A 864 -1.02 -18.35 27.12
CA PHE A 864 -1.35 -19.71 27.53
C PHE A 864 -0.57 -20.75 26.72
N CYS A 865 -0.58 -20.64 25.39
CA CYS A 865 0.11 -21.59 24.52
C CYS A 865 1.62 -21.59 24.78
N ARG A 866 2.24 -20.42 24.95
CA ARG A 866 3.66 -20.28 25.28
C ARG A 866 3.98 -20.94 26.62
N LYS A 867 3.17 -20.71 27.66
CA LYS A 867 3.32 -21.32 28.99
C LYS A 867 3.25 -22.85 28.95
N HIS A 868 2.41 -23.40 28.08
CA HIS A 868 2.18 -24.84 27.94
C HIS A 868 2.93 -25.50 26.76
N GLN A 869 3.84 -24.76 26.11
CA GLN A 869 4.65 -25.21 24.98
C GLN A 869 3.84 -25.67 23.75
N LEU A 870 2.63 -25.13 23.59
CA LEU A 870 1.77 -25.34 22.43
C LEU A 870 2.15 -24.36 21.31
N GLU A 871 2.05 -24.81 20.05
CA GLU A 871 2.05 -23.89 18.91
C GLU A 871 0.79 -23.03 18.94
N VAL A 872 0.90 -21.77 18.54
CA VAL A 872 -0.26 -20.89 18.37
C VAL A 872 -0.28 -20.29 16.98
N VAL A 873 -1.39 -20.49 16.28
CA VAL A 873 -1.63 -19.98 14.93
C VAL A 873 -2.89 -19.14 14.97
N TYR A 874 -2.84 -17.96 14.37
CA TYR A 874 -4.05 -17.15 14.15
C TYR A 874 -4.81 -17.70 12.95
N SER A 875 -6.09 -18.01 13.10
CA SER A 875 -6.95 -18.53 12.02
C SER A 875 -7.92 -17.44 11.59
N HIS A 876 -7.87 -17.04 10.31
CA HIS A 876 -8.73 -16.00 9.78
C HIS A 876 -9.73 -16.60 8.78
N ARG A 877 -11.02 -16.53 9.11
CA ARG A 877 -12.10 -16.86 8.19
C ARG A 877 -12.26 -15.74 7.18
N ILE A 878 -11.82 -15.94 5.95
CA ILE A 878 -11.75 -14.85 4.98
C ILE A 878 -13.06 -14.57 4.22
N ASN A 879 -14.08 -15.40 4.41
CA ASN A 879 -15.35 -15.24 3.68
C ASN A 879 -16.56 -15.86 4.40
N ASP A 880 -16.64 -15.68 5.72
CA ASP A 880 -17.70 -16.23 6.56
C ASP A 880 -19.07 -15.67 6.12
N ILE A 881 -20.05 -16.57 6.05
CA ILE A 881 -21.40 -16.31 5.52
C ILE A 881 -22.47 -16.19 6.63
N HIS A 882 -22.11 -16.34 7.90
CA HIS A 882 -23.06 -16.21 9.00
C HIS A 882 -23.67 -14.81 9.08
N ASN A 883 -22.98 -13.79 8.58
CA ASN A 883 -23.53 -12.44 8.34
C ASN A 883 -24.79 -12.42 7.43
N THR A 884 -25.14 -13.52 6.75
CA THR A 884 -26.45 -13.70 6.09
C THR A 884 -27.60 -13.61 7.10
N PHE A 885 -27.42 -14.14 8.32
CA PHE A 885 -28.48 -14.21 9.34
C PHE A 885 -28.07 -13.67 10.72
N LEU A 886 -26.77 -13.53 11.02
CA LEU A 886 -26.26 -12.87 12.22
C LEU A 886 -25.98 -11.40 11.93
N GLU A 887 -26.82 -10.54 12.50
CA GLU A 887 -26.67 -9.10 12.32
C GLU A 887 -25.37 -8.53 12.93
N VAL A 888 -24.87 -9.17 13.99
CA VAL A 888 -23.65 -8.77 14.70
C VAL A 888 -22.38 -8.93 13.87
N GLU A 889 -22.44 -9.71 12.79
CA GLU A 889 -21.30 -9.93 11.89
C GLU A 889 -21.36 -9.01 10.67
N ARG A 890 -22.25 -8.02 10.66
CA ARG A 890 -22.33 -7.01 9.60
C ARG A 890 -21.67 -5.73 10.09
N SER A 891 -20.36 -5.61 9.84
CA SER A 891 -19.61 -4.37 10.05
C SER A 891 -20.20 -3.20 9.26
N THR A 892 -19.81 -2.00 9.64
CA THR A 892 -20.08 -0.75 8.92
C THR A 892 -19.57 -0.83 7.49
N TRP A 893 -18.34 -1.31 7.30
CA TRP A 893 -17.73 -1.53 5.99
C TRP A 893 -18.60 -2.44 5.12
N PHE A 894 -19.01 -3.59 5.66
CA PHE A 894 -19.87 -4.52 4.93
C PHE A 894 -21.23 -3.92 4.55
N ARG A 895 -21.83 -3.13 5.45
CA ARG A 895 -23.14 -2.48 5.23
C ARG A 895 -23.08 -1.35 4.21
N GLU A 896 -21.97 -0.61 4.17
CA GLU A 896 -21.76 0.51 3.24
C GLU A 896 -21.39 0.06 1.83
N HIS A 897 -21.01 -1.21 1.65
CA HIS A 897 -20.55 -1.77 0.37
C HIS A 897 -21.38 -2.99 -0.10
N PRO A 898 -22.67 -2.81 -0.43
CA PRO A 898 -23.49 -3.88 -0.99
C PRO A 898 -22.99 -4.41 -2.34
N ASP A 899 -22.16 -3.64 -3.04
CA ASP A 899 -21.49 -4.02 -4.28
C ASP A 899 -20.33 -5.01 -4.08
N TYR A 900 -19.90 -5.25 -2.84
CA TYR A 900 -18.87 -6.25 -2.50
C TYR A 900 -19.46 -7.62 -2.20
N TRP A 901 -20.77 -7.76 -2.21
CA TRP A 901 -21.45 -9.03 -1.93
C TRP A 901 -21.58 -9.86 -3.21
N LEU A 902 -21.51 -11.17 -3.08
CA LEU A 902 -21.62 -12.12 -4.17
C LEU A 902 -23.05 -12.21 -4.72
N GLY A 903 -24.04 -11.99 -3.85
CA GLY A 903 -25.46 -12.00 -4.18
C GLY A 903 -26.23 -10.94 -3.41
N THR A 904 -27.57 -11.02 -3.46
CA THR A 904 -28.44 -10.07 -2.75
C THR A 904 -29.50 -10.78 -1.90
N PRO A 905 -30.02 -10.12 -0.84
CA PRO A 905 -31.14 -10.64 -0.08
C PRO A 905 -32.37 -10.96 -0.96
N GLY A 906 -32.57 -10.22 -2.05
CA GLY A 906 -33.67 -10.45 -3.00
C GLY A 906 -33.49 -11.71 -3.85
N GLU A 907 -32.25 -12.06 -4.20
CA GLU A 907 -31.92 -13.35 -4.82
C GLU A 907 -32.08 -14.50 -3.83
N ALA A 908 -31.63 -14.32 -2.59
CA ALA A 908 -31.78 -15.30 -1.51
C ALA A 908 -33.25 -15.60 -1.19
N ALA A 909 -34.12 -14.58 -1.21
CA ALA A 909 -35.56 -14.74 -1.01
C ALA A 909 -36.24 -15.56 -2.13
N LYS A 910 -35.64 -15.59 -3.32
CA LYS A 910 -36.09 -16.41 -4.46
C LYS A 910 -35.39 -17.77 -4.50
N ALA A 911 -34.33 -17.96 -3.71
CA ALA A 911 -33.60 -19.20 -3.62
C ALA A 911 -34.42 -20.25 -2.84
N GLY A 912 -34.29 -21.53 -3.20
CA GLY A 912 -35.06 -22.64 -2.62
C GLY A 912 -34.69 -23.03 -1.18
N GLY A 913 -34.37 -22.06 -0.32
CA GLY A 913 -33.91 -22.26 1.07
C GLY A 913 -32.40 -22.44 1.20
N GLY A 914 -31.94 -22.81 2.41
CA GLY A 914 -30.52 -22.93 2.78
C GLY A 914 -29.69 -23.94 1.97
N ASN A 915 -30.33 -24.71 1.09
CA ASN A 915 -29.73 -25.69 0.18
C ASN A 915 -29.38 -25.11 -1.19
N SER A 916 -29.59 -23.81 -1.40
CA SER A 916 -29.14 -23.09 -2.58
C SER A 916 -27.99 -22.16 -2.21
N PRO A 917 -26.88 -22.08 -2.99
CA PRO A 917 -25.78 -21.21 -2.63
C PRO A 917 -26.19 -19.74 -2.70
N LYS A 918 -27.22 -19.40 -3.50
CA LYS A 918 -27.87 -18.08 -3.54
C LYS A 918 -28.51 -17.65 -2.22
N HIS A 919 -28.78 -18.58 -1.31
CA HIS A 919 -29.23 -18.24 0.04
C HIS A 919 -28.16 -17.45 0.81
N TRP A 920 -26.88 -17.74 0.56
CA TRP A 920 -25.71 -17.16 1.22
C TRP A 920 -25.23 -15.91 0.48
N TRP A 921 -26.15 -14.96 0.36
CA TRP A 921 -25.95 -13.75 -0.44
C TRP A 921 -24.81 -12.86 0.04
N SER A 922 -24.47 -12.96 1.33
CA SER A 922 -23.52 -12.08 2.03
C SER A 922 -22.05 -12.49 1.90
N ALA A 923 -21.75 -13.58 1.19
CA ALA A 923 -20.37 -13.91 0.81
C ALA A 923 -19.75 -12.72 0.05
N LEU A 924 -18.46 -12.48 0.24
CA LEU A 924 -17.72 -11.42 -0.44
C LEU A 924 -17.32 -11.84 -1.85
N ASP A 925 -17.33 -10.89 -2.78
CA ASP A 925 -16.88 -11.05 -4.16
C ASP A 925 -15.37 -10.75 -4.26
N PHE A 926 -14.58 -11.79 -4.51
CA PHE A 926 -13.12 -11.69 -4.57
C PHE A 926 -12.63 -11.10 -5.90
N GLU A 927 -13.50 -10.88 -6.89
CA GLU A 927 -13.16 -10.06 -8.05
C GLU A 927 -13.00 -8.58 -7.69
N LYS A 928 -13.46 -8.15 -6.50
CA LYS A 928 -13.30 -6.77 -6.03
C LYS A 928 -11.91 -6.58 -5.41
N PRO A 929 -11.03 -5.75 -5.98
CA PRO A 929 -9.70 -5.52 -5.41
C PRO A 929 -9.76 -4.94 -3.99
N ALA A 930 -10.78 -4.12 -3.69
CA ALA A 930 -10.98 -3.53 -2.37
C ALA A 930 -11.27 -4.59 -1.28
N VAL A 931 -11.95 -5.69 -1.62
CA VAL A 931 -12.17 -6.82 -0.71
C VAL A 931 -10.83 -7.49 -0.39
N LEU A 932 -10.05 -7.82 -1.43
CA LEU A 932 -8.74 -8.46 -1.27
C LEU A 932 -7.78 -7.59 -0.47
N ASP A 933 -7.78 -6.27 -0.70
CA ASP A 933 -6.94 -5.32 0.01
C ASP A 933 -7.31 -5.22 1.50
N TYR A 934 -8.61 -5.14 1.79
CA TYR A 934 -9.10 -5.12 3.16
C TYR A 934 -8.67 -6.35 3.96
N LEU A 935 -8.78 -7.55 3.36
CA LEU A 935 -8.36 -8.80 3.99
C LEU A 935 -6.84 -8.88 4.20
N CYS A 936 -6.03 -8.36 3.27
CA CYS A 936 -4.58 -8.26 3.45
C CYS A 936 -4.21 -7.34 4.63
N ARG A 937 -4.86 -6.19 4.76
CA ARG A 937 -4.59 -5.25 5.86
C ARG A 937 -4.89 -5.84 7.23
N ILE A 938 -5.92 -6.69 7.35
CA ILE A 938 -6.19 -7.45 8.56
C ILE A 938 -5.00 -8.37 8.88
N GLN A 939 -4.42 -9.06 7.87
CA GLN A 939 -3.24 -9.92 8.09
C GLN A 939 -2.01 -9.12 8.52
N GLU A 940 -1.78 -7.96 7.91
CA GLU A 940 -0.67 -7.07 8.27
C GLU A 940 -0.76 -6.63 9.73
N GLU A 941 -1.96 -6.23 10.19
CA GLU A 941 -2.19 -5.87 11.58
C GLU A 941 -1.90 -7.06 12.50
N VAL A 942 -2.51 -8.22 12.24
CA VAL A 942 -2.35 -9.42 13.06
C VAL A 942 -0.88 -9.81 13.18
N CYS A 943 -0.15 -9.85 12.06
CA CYS A 943 1.26 -10.23 12.03
C CYS A 943 2.16 -9.19 12.74
N SER A 944 1.75 -7.92 12.75
CA SER A 944 2.50 -6.86 13.43
C SER A 944 2.24 -6.80 14.93
N ARG A 945 1.05 -7.24 15.38
CA ARG A 945 0.59 -7.10 16.76
C ARG A 945 0.85 -8.35 17.59
N TYR A 946 0.69 -9.54 17.01
CA TYR A 946 0.67 -10.79 17.76
C TYR A 946 1.87 -11.68 17.44
N ASP A 947 2.51 -12.20 18.49
CA ASP A 947 3.65 -13.12 18.36
C ASP A 947 3.21 -14.58 18.09
N VAL A 948 2.49 -14.78 16.98
CA VAL A 948 1.98 -16.11 16.56
C VAL A 948 3.03 -16.91 15.79
N ASP A 949 2.97 -18.24 15.82
CA ASP A 949 3.89 -19.11 15.05
C ASP A 949 3.51 -19.18 13.56
N GLY A 950 2.25 -18.93 13.24
CA GLY A 950 1.73 -18.91 11.87
C GLY A 950 0.39 -18.22 11.77
N VAL A 951 -0.07 -18.08 10.54
CA VAL A 951 -1.39 -17.58 10.18
C VAL A 951 -2.05 -18.59 9.24
N GLU A 952 -3.23 -19.09 9.62
CA GLU A 952 -4.10 -19.90 8.78
C GLU A 952 -5.10 -19.00 8.06
N ILE A 953 -5.07 -19.06 6.74
CA ILE A 953 -6.08 -18.47 5.86
C ILE A 953 -7.16 -19.52 5.64
N ASP A 954 -8.28 -19.38 6.33
CA ASP A 954 -9.38 -20.34 6.29
C ASP A 954 -10.30 -20.07 5.09
N TYR A 955 -9.89 -20.56 3.92
CA TYR A 955 -10.72 -20.55 2.71
C TYR A 955 -11.93 -21.48 2.84
N PHE A 956 -11.99 -22.34 3.88
CA PHE A 956 -13.13 -23.21 4.12
C PHE A 956 -14.28 -22.49 4.85
N ARG A 957 -14.12 -21.23 5.28
CA ARG A 957 -15.19 -20.40 5.84
C ARG A 957 -15.39 -19.11 5.04
N SER A 958 -16.24 -19.10 4.00
CA SER A 958 -16.82 -20.26 3.31
C SER A 958 -16.42 -20.24 1.81
N PRO A 959 -16.16 -21.40 1.17
CA PRO A 959 -15.55 -21.49 -0.16
C PRO A 959 -16.46 -21.09 -1.33
N MET A 960 -16.84 -19.82 -1.36
CA MET A 960 -17.66 -19.19 -2.39
C MET A 960 -17.11 -17.79 -2.69
N PHE A 961 -16.08 -17.73 -3.52
CA PHE A 961 -15.32 -16.49 -3.75
C PHE A 961 -15.79 -15.73 -5.00
N PHE A 962 -16.46 -16.42 -5.92
CA PHE A 962 -16.80 -15.91 -7.24
C PHE A 962 -18.24 -16.19 -7.63
N ARG A 963 -18.83 -15.28 -8.43
CA ARG A 963 -20.25 -15.34 -8.83
C ARG A 963 -20.69 -16.68 -9.42
N PRO A 964 -19.89 -17.39 -10.25
CA PRO A 964 -20.25 -18.73 -10.75
C PRO A 964 -20.59 -19.74 -9.65
N ASN A 965 -19.98 -19.63 -8.46
CA ASN A 965 -20.23 -20.55 -7.35
C ASN A 965 -21.68 -20.46 -6.85
N LEU A 966 -22.35 -19.32 -7.02
CA LEU A 966 -23.78 -19.17 -6.68
C LEU A 966 -24.72 -19.97 -7.58
N ASP A 967 -24.24 -20.41 -8.73
CA ASP A 967 -24.96 -21.25 -9.70
C ASP A 967 -24.38 -22.67 -9.79
N PHE A 968 -23.61 -23.09 -8.77
CA PHE A 968 -22.89 -24.37 -8.76
C PHE A 968 -21.92 -24.54 -9.95
N GLN A 969 -21.49 -23.44 -10.55
CA GLN A 969 -20.53 -23.44 -11.65
C GLN A 969 -19.12 -23.25 -11.10
N PRO A 970 -18.11 -23.90 -11.72
CA PRO A 970 -16.73 -23.72 -11.33
C PRO A 970 -16.26 -22.29 -11.60
N ALA A 971 -15.30 -21.83 -10.80
CA ALA A 971 -14.55 -20.61 -11.06
C ALA A 971 -13.82 -20.70 -12.40
N THR A 972 -13.69 -19.56 -13.07
CA THR A 972 -12.99 -19.45 -14.36
C THR A 972 -11.47 -19.42 -14.17
N PRO A 973 -10.66 -19.74 -15.20
CA PRO A 973 -9.20 -19.62 -15.10
C PRO A 973 -8.70 -18.24 -14.65
N GLY A 974 -9.36 -17.15 -15.07
CA GLY A 974 -9.02 -15.80 -14.61
C GLY A 974 -9.29 -15.60 -13.11
N GLN A 975 -10.34 -16.21 -12.57
CA GLN A 975 -10.65 -16.19 -11.14
C GLN A 975 -9.67 -17.03 -10.30
N LEU A 976 -9.16 -18.14 -10.86
CA LEU A 976 -8.05 -18.89 -10.24
C LEU A 976 -6.79 -18.01 -10.10
N GLU A 977 -6.47 -17.21 -11.12
CA GLU A 977 -5.33 -16.28 -11.06
C GLU A 977 -5.56 -15.16 -10.05
N ILE A 978 -6.79 -14.64 -9.91
CA ILE A 978 -7.13 -13.64 -8.87
C ILE A 978 -6.82 -14.19 -7.48
N LEU A 979 -7.31 -15.39 -7.16
CA LEU A 979 -7.11 -15.97 -5.83
C LEU A 979 -5.65 -16.40 -5.59
N THR A 980 -4.96 -16.85 -6.65
CA THR A 980 -3.52 -17.14 -6.59
C THR A 980 -2.70 -15.88 -6.37
N GLY A 981 -3.02 -14.78 -7.06
CA GLY A 981 -2.42 -13.46 -6.83
C GLY A 981 -2.65 -12.96 -5.41
N PHE A 982 -3.84 -13.17 -4.86
CA PHE A 982 -4.14 -12.89 -3.45
C PHE A 982 -3.28 -13.74 -2.50
N GLN A 983 -3.16 -15.05 -2.75
CA GLN A 983 -2.31 -15.92 -1.94
C GLN A 983 -0.83 -15.51 -1.99
N ARG A 984 -0.30 -15.07 -3.15
CA ARG A 984 1.05 -14.50 -3.26
C ARG A 984 1.23 -13.27 -2.36
N ARG A 985 0.25 -12.36 -2.34
CA ARG A 985 0.27 -11.17 -1.46
C ARG A 985 0.31 -11.59 0.01
N LEU A 986 -0.54 -12.52 0.42
CA LEU A 986 -0.58 -13.01 1.80
C LEU A 986 0.74 -13.68 2.21
N ARG A 987 1.32 -14.50 1.33
CA ARG A 987 2.64 -15.10 1.54
C ARG A 987 3.69 -14.03 1.82
N ALA A 988 3.76 -13.00 0.99
CA ALA A 988 4.73 -11.95 1.14
C ALA A 988 4.47 -11.10 2.42
N VAL A 989 3.22 -10.88 2.84
CA VAL A 989 2.90 -10.24 4.15
C VAL A 989 3.53 -11.04 5.30
N HIS A 990 3.35 -12.36 5.30
CA HIS A 990 3.88 -13.24 6.34
C HIS A 990 5.41 -13.31 6.34
N LEU A 991 6.04 -13.36 5.15
CA LEU A 991 7.50 -13.35 5.02
C LEU A 991 8.10 -12.03 5.49
N HIS A 992 7.49 -10.91 5.12
CA HIS A 992 7.93 -9.59 5.56
C HIS A 992 7.83 -9.43 7.07
N ALA A 993 6.69 -9.79 7.66
CA ALA A 993 6.50 -9.72 9.11
C ALA A 993 7.42 -10.69 9.87
N GLY A 994 7.63 -11.90 9.33
CA GLY A 994 8.59 -12.87 9.87
C GLY A 994 10.03 -12.35 9.85
N THR A 995 10.43 -11.71 8.74
CA THR A 995 11.73 -11.06 8.59
C THR A 995 11.92 -9.95 9.60
N LYS A 996 10.92 -9.06 9.74
CA LYS A 996 10.96 -7.93 10.67
C LYS A 996 11.12 -8.36 12.14
N ARG A 997 10.51 -9.48 12.54
CA ARG A 997 10.61 -9.99 13.92
C ARG A 997 11.76 -10.99 14.14
N GLY A 998 12.53 -11.32 13.10
CA GLY A 998 13.62 -12.30 13.19
C GLY A 998 13.18 -13.74 13.46
N ARG A 999 11.92 -14.09 13.14
CA ARG A 999 11.37 -15.44 13.29
C ARG A 999 10.26 -15.67 12.27
N PRO A 1000 10.25 -16.78 11.51
CA PRO A 1000 9.27 -17.00 10.45
C PRO A 1000 7.83 -17.02 10.99
N ILE A 1001 6.88 -16.53 10.19
CA ILE A 1001 5.44 -16.75 10.36
C ILE A 1001 5.01 -17.76 9.30
N LEU A 1002 4.56 -18.94 9.71
CA LEU A 1002 4.08 -19.96 8.76
C LEU A 1002 2.82 -19.47 8.02
N THR A 1003 2.81 -19.64 6.70
CA THR A 1003 1.62 -19.42 5.87
C THR A 1003 0.85 -20.71 5.76
N ILE A 1004 -0.30 -20.80 6.41
CA ILE A 1004 -1.14 -22.00 6.46
C ILE A 1004 -2.42 -21.71 5.67
N ALA A 1005 -2.92 -22.68 4.92
CA ALA A 1005 -4.17 -22.51 4.17
C ALA A 1005 -5.13 -23.67 4.43
N ARG A 1006 -6.38 -23.36 4.77
CA ARG A 1006 -7.45 -24.36 4.81
C ARG A 1006 -8.16 -24.44 3.48
N VAL A 1007 -8.16 -25.60 2.84
CA VAL A 1007 -8.70 -25.78 1.49
C VAL A 1007 -9.65 -26.99 1.40
N PRO A 1008 -10.49 -27.09 0.36
CA PRO A 1008 -11.30 -28.28 0.09
C PRO A 1008 -10.47 -29.57 -0.06
N ALA A 1009 -11.13 -30.72 0.10
CA ALA A 1009 -10.47 -32.03 0.20
C ALA A 1009 -9.78 -32.55 -1.08
N THR A 1010 -10.08 -31.99 -2.25
CA THR A 1010 -9.51 -32.44 -3.53
C THR A 1010 -9.04 -31.25 -4.38
N PRO A 1011 -8.05 -31.43 -5.26
CA PRO A 1011 -7.65 -30.40 -6.22
C PRO A 1011 -8.82 -29.96 -7.13
N ALA A 1012 -9.70 -30.88 -7.53
CA ALA A 1012 -10.89 -30.55 -8.31
C ALA A 1012 -11.85 -29.64 -7.54
N ALA A 1013 -12.08 -29.91 -6.26
CA ALA A 1013 -12.88 -29.07 -5.37
C ALA A 1013 -12.25 -27.69 -5.17
N CYS A 1014 -10.93 -27.64 -4.98
CA CYS A 1014 -10.18 -26.40 -4.87
C CYS A 1014 -10.38 -25.54 -6.13
N ARG A 1015 -10.16 -26.10 -7.33
CA ARG A 1015 -10.33 -25.37 -8.59
C ARG A 1015 -11.78 -24.91 -8.81
N HIS A 1016 -12.77 -25.70 -8.39
CA HIS A 1016 -14.18 -25.33 -8.51
C HIS A 1016 -14.48 -23.98 -7.82
N VAL A 1017 -13.84 -23.72 -6.68
CA VAL A 1017 -14.04 -22.48 -5.93
C VAL A 1017 -12.98 -21.43 -6.25
N GLY A 1018 -12.03 -21.72 -7.13
CA GLY A 1018 -10.98 -20.79 -7.58
C GLY A 1018 -9.63 -20.93 -6.89
N ILE A 1019 -9.42 -21.98 -6.10
CA ILE A 1019 -8.14 -22.28 -5.45
C ILE A 1019 -7.31 -23.19 -6.37
N ASP A 1020 -6.17 -22.69 -6.86
CA ASP A 1020 -5.20 -23.49 -7.59
C ASP A 1020 -4.11 -24.06 -6.67
N VAL A 1021 -4.50 -25.05 -5.87
CA VAL A 1021 -3.61 -25.65 -4.85
C VAL A 1021 -2.33 -26.25 -5.45
N GLU A 1022 -2.40 -26.77 -6.67
CA GLU A 1022 -1.21 -27.29 -7.38
C GLU A 1022 -0.21 -26.17 -7.67
N GLN A 1023 -0.70 -25.04 -8.21
CA GLN A 1023 0.16 -23.89 -8.48
C GLN A 1023 0.71 -23.29 -7.17
N TRP A 1024 -0.08 -23.23 -6.11
CA TRP A 1024 0.36 -22.72 -4.80
C TRP A 1024 1.48 -23.56 -4.20
N LEU A 1025 1.38 -24.89 -4.30
CA LEU A 1025 2.42 -25.81 -3.86
C LEU A 1025 3.69 -25.70 -4.72
N LYS A 1026 3.53 -25.60 -6.03
CA LYS A 1026 4.64 -25.43 -6.98
C LYS A 1026 5.43 -24.14 -6.74
N GLU A 1027 4.73 -23.05 -6.38
CA GLU A 1027 5.33 -21.75 -6.10
C GLU A 1027 5.80 -21.58 -4.64
N GLY A 1028 5.52 -22.54 -3.74
CA GLY A 1028 5.87 -22.43 -2.33
C GLY A 1028 5.10 -21.35 -1.58
N LEU A 1029 3.83 -21.10 -1.96
CA LEU A 1029 2.98 -20.07 -1.36
C LEU A 1029 2.35 -20.49 -0.04
N VAL A 1030 2.46 -21.76 0.33
CA VAL A 1030 1.87 -22.36 1.53
C VAL A 1030 2.91 -23.26 2.19
N ASP A 1031 3.04 -23.13 3.50
CA ASP A 1031 3.95 -23.93 4.33
C ASP A 1031 3.27 -25.17 4.93
N VAL A 1032 1.95 -25.09 5.17
CA VAL A 1032 1.13 -26.16 5.77
C VAL A 1032 -0.27 -26.11 5.17
N LEU A 1033 -0.84 -27.26 4.81
CA LEU A 1033 -2.24 -27.37 4.39
C LEU A 1033 -3.11 -27.97 5.49
N THR A 1034 -4.22 -27.29 5.79
CA THR A 1034 -5.35 -27.91 6.49
C THR A 1034 -6.41 -28.26 5.44
N VAL A 1035 -6.99 -29.46 5.53
CA VAL A 1035 -7.80 -30.02 4.44
C VAL A 1035 -9.18 -30.39 4.95
N GLY A 1036 -10.19 -30.02 4.16
CA GLY A 1036 -11.59 -30.37 4.41
C GLY A 1036 -12.25 -29.52 5.50
N GLY A 1037 -13.57 -29.66 5.59
CA GLY A 1037 -14.39 -29.04 6.64
C GLY A 1037 -14.71 -29.97 7.81
N GLY A 1038 -14.37 -31.27 7.67
CA GLY A 1038 -14.67 -32.33 8.62
C GLY A 1038 -16.15 -32.70 8.74
N TYR A 1039 -16.96 -32.29 7.76
CA TYR A 1039 -18.41 -32.55 7.73
C TYR A 1039 -18.77 -33.94 7.18
N VAL A 1040 -17.88 -34.58 6.42
CA VAL A 1040 -17.97 -35.98 5.95
C VAL A 1040 -16.75 -36.80 6.43
N PRO A 1041 -16.52 -36.89 7.74
CA PRO A 1041 -15.24 -37.28 8.31
C PRO A 1041 -14.86 -38.75 8.10
N PHE A 1042 -15.76 -39.62 7.65
CA PHE A 1042 -15.43 -41.04 7.45
C PHE A 1042 -14.97 -41.34 6.02
N THR A 1043 -15.49 -40.62 5.04
CA THR A 1043 -15.37 -40.93 3.60
C THR A 1043 -14.70 -39.82 2.78
N GLU A 1044 -14.12 -38.82 3.43
CA GLU A 1044 -13.42 -37.71 2.76
C GLU A 1044 -12.26 -38.21 1.87
N PRO A 1045 -12.24 -37.86 0.57
CA PRO A 1045 -11.28 -38.40 -0.39
C PRO A 1045 -9.93 -37.63 -0.33
N LEU A 1046 -9.06 -38.02 0.60
CA LEU A 1046 -7.83 -37.29 0.91
C LEU A 1046 -6.59 -37.71 0.10
N ASP A 1047 -6.59 -38.91 -0.48
CA ASP A 1047 -5.39 -39.53 -1.07
C ASP A 1047 -4.72 -38.62 -2.13
N GLU A 1048 -5.48 -37.93 -2.98
CA GLU A 1048 -4.94 -37.09 -4.06
C GLU A 1048 -4.19 -35.85 -3.55
N ILE A 1049 -4.80 -35.08 -2.64
CA ILE A 1049 -4.23 -33.84 -2.14
C ILE A 1049 -3.06 -34.10 -1.18
N VAL A 1050 -3.11 -35.19 -0.41
CA VAL A 1050 -1.99 -35.62 0.46
C VAL A 1050 -0.77 -35.93 -0.38
N ASN A 1051 -0.92 -36.78 -1.42
CA ASN A 1051 0.19 -37.12 -2.31
C ASN A 1051 0.76 -35.88 -3.02
N LEU A 1052 -0.09 -34.96 -3.46
CA LEU A 1052 0.32 -33.73 -4.12
C LEU A 1052 1.14 -32.82 -3.17
N ALA A 1053 0.67 -32.61 -1.96
CA ALA A 1053 1.34 -31.75 -0.97
C ALA A 1053 2.66 -32.35 -0.48
N HIS A 1054 2.69 -33.66 -0.21
CA HIS A 1054 3.90 -34.38 0.18
C HIS A 1054 4.97 -34.34 -0.91
N ALA A 1055 4.58 -34.41 -2.19
CA ALA A 1055 5.51 -34.23 -3.31
C ALA A 1055 6.16 -32.84 -3.33
N ALA A 1056 5.49 -31.82 -2.77
CA ALA A 1056 6.01 -30.46 -2.59
C ALA A 1056 6.69 -30.23 -1.22
N GLY A 1057 6.76 -31.25 -0.36
CA GLY A 1057 7.32 -31.13 0.99
C GLY A 1057 6.43 -30.38 1.99
N VAL A 1058 5.12 -30.27 1.72
CA VAL A 1058 4.14 -29.57 2.56
C VAL A 1058 3.32 -30.59 3.36
N PRO A 1059 3.29 -30.50 4.72
CA PRO A 1059 2.50 -31.39 5.54
C PRO A 1059 1.00 -31.07 5.45
N VAL A 1060 0.18 -32.11 5.59
CA VAL A 1060 -1.28 -32.07 5.44
C VAL A 1060 -1.97 -32.50 6.72
N TYR A 1061 -2.88 -31.66 7.21
CA TYR A 1061 -3.69 -31.92 8.39
C TYR A 1061 -5.18 -31.90 8.03
N THR A 1062 -5.86 -33.03 8.16
CA THR A 1062 -7.27 -33.12 7.77
C THR A 1062 -8.20 -32.83 8.94
N THR A 1063 -9.42 -32.41 8.64
CA THR A 1063 -10.36 -31.93 9.67
C THR A 1063 -11.39 -32.98 10.08
N ILE A 1064 -11.64 -33.14 11.38
CA ILE A 1064 -12.85 -33.79 11.92
C ILE A 1064 -13.69 -32.72 12.60
N SER A 1065 -14.93 -32.52 12.14
CA SER A 1065 -15.87 -31.57 12.75
C SER A 1065 -16.84 -32.28 13.67
N ALA A 1066 -17.03 -31.76 14.89
CA ALA A 1066 -18.06 -32.26 15.79
C ALA A 1066 -19.47 -32.16 15.19
N SER A 1067 -19.70 -31.19 14.28
CA SER A 1067 -20.96 -31.07 13.54
C SER A 1067 -21.18 -32.25 12.58
N GLY A 1068 -20.13 -32.69 11.87
CA GLY A 1068 -20.16 -33.87 11.01
C GLY A 1068 -20.38 -35.16 11.82
N MET A 1069 -19.74 -35.26 12.97
CA MET A 1069 -19.85 -36.41 13.87
C MET A 1069 -21.20 -36.54 14.58
N ARG A 1070 -22.15 -35.60 14.46
CA ARG A 1070 -23.50 -35.83 15.03
C ARG A 1070 -24.18 -37.01 14.31
N GLY A 1071 -24.22 -37.02 12.98
CA GLY A 1071 -25.01 -38.00 12.21
C GLY A 1071 -26.52 -38.02 12.56
N PRO A 1072 -27.33 -38.89 11.93
CA PRO A 1072 -28.72 -39.13 12.32
C PRO A 1072 -28.82 -39.58 13.78
N GLU A 1073 -29.77 -39.00 14.53
CA GLU A 1073 -30.01 -39.30 15.96
C GLU A 1073 -28.79 -39.17 16.89
N ASN A 1074 -27.80 -38.37 16.50
CA ASN A 1074 -26.54 -38.18 17.24
C ASN A 1074 -25.65 -39.46 17.35
N ARG A 1075 -25.89 -40.45 16.48
CA ARG A 1075 -25.27 -41.79 16.54
C ARG A 1075 -23.74 -41.80 16.41
N TYR A 1076 -23.15 -40.82 15.71
CA TYR A 1076 -21.71 -40.82 15.41
C TYR A 1076 -20.88 -40.00 16.40
N SER A 1077 -21.49 -39.49 17.48
CA SER A 1077 -20.78 -38.72 18.50
C SER A 1077 -19.95 -39.60 19.46
N SER A 1078 -19.94 -40.93 19.28
CA SER A 1078 -19.20 -41.86 20.15
C SER A 1078 -17.69 -41.79 19.96
N HIS A 1079 -16.93 -42.16 20.99
CA HIS A 1079 -15.47 -42.17 20.92
C HIS A 1079 -14.96 -43.13 19.83
N GLU A 1080 -15.60 -44.28 19.67
CA GLU A 1080 -15.30 -45.29 18.65
C GLU A 1080 -15.46 -44.74 17.22
N ALA A 1081 -16.46 -43.90 17.00
CA ALA A 1081 -16.70 -43.26 15.70
C ALA A 1081 -15.58 -42.25 15.38
N TRP A 1082 -15.18 -41.42 16.34
CA TRP A 1082 -14.04 -40.51 16.18
C TRP A 1082 -12.74 -41.27 15.89
N ARG A 1083 -12.51 -42.40 16.55
CA ARG A 1083 -11.37 -43.29 16.27
C ARG A 1083 -11.44 -43.90 14.86
N GLY A 1084 -12.63 -44.27 14.40
CA GLY A 1084 -12.85 -44.81 13.05
C GLY A 1084 -12.55 -43.80 11.95
N ALA A 1085 -13.06 -42.57 12.09
CA ALA A 1085 -12.75 -41.46 11.19
C ALA A 1085 -11.24 -41.15 11.19
N ALA A 1086 -10.64 -41.00 12.38
CA ALA A 1086 -9.20 -40.77 12.51
C ALA A 1086 -8.36 -41.89 11.88
N ALA A 1087 -8.74 -43.16 12.07
CA ALA A 1087 -8.03 -44.30 11.46
C ALA A 1087 -8.06 -44.25 9.92
N ASN A 1088 -9.20 -43.85 9.33
CA ASN A 1088 -9.31 -43.66 7.88
C ASN A 1088 -8.39 -42.53 7.38
N MET A 1089 -8.32 -41.44 8.13
CA MET A 1089 -7.48 -40.27 7.82
C MET A 1089 -5.99 -40.59 7.92
N TRP A 1090 -5.55 -41.22 9.01
CA TRP A 1090 -4.17 -41.68 9.17
C TRP A 1090 -3.75 -42.66 8.07
N ARG A 1091 -4.66 -43.54 7.64
CA ARG A 1091 -4.43 -44.43 6.49
C ARG A 1091 -4.24 -43.66 5.18
N ALA A 1092 -4.88 -42.51 5.00
CA ALA A 1092 -4.70 -41.66 3.82
C ALA A 1092 -3.35 -40.93 3.81
N GLY A 1093 -2.56 -41.04 4.89
CA GLY A 1093 -1.20 -40.49 4.97
C GLY A 1093 -1.12 -39.07 5.53
N VAL A 1094 -2.14 -38.57 6.21
CA VAL A 1094 -2.10 -37.24 6.84
C VAL A 1094 -1.03 -37.15 7.93
N ASP A 1095 -0.52 -35.94 8.18
CA ASP A 1095 0.51 -35.65 9.19
C ASP A 1095 -0.09 -35.35 10.59
N GLY A 1096 -1.41 -35.19 10.65
CA GLY A 1096 -2.18 -34.99 11.88
C GLY A 1096 -3.63 -34.62 11.60
N ILE A 1097 -4.37 -34.32 12.65
CA ILE A 1097 -5.81 -34.07 12.58
C ILE A 1097 -6.16 -32.72 13.21
N VAL A 1098 -6.98 -31.93 12.50
CA VAL A 1098 -7.62 -30.71 13.01
C VAL A 1098 -8.95 -31.09 13.63
N THR A 1099 -9.18 -30.70 14.88
CA THR A 1099 -10.50 -30.82 15.51
C THR A 1099 -11.24 -29.50 15.34
N PHE A 1100 -12.38 -29.54 14.65
CA PHE A 1100 -13.19 -28.36 14.34
C PHE A 1100 -14.55 -28.44 15.04
N ASN A 1101 -15.07 -27.32 15.54
CA ASN A 1101 -16.32 -27.26 16.32
C ASN A 1101 -16.39 -28.19 17.55
N LEU A 1102 -15.26 -28.76 17.98
CA LEU A 1102 -15.18 -29.60 19.17
C LEU A 1102 -14.80 -28.71 20.35
N PHE A 1103 -15.76 -28.34 21.19
CA PHE A 1103 -15.54 -27.39 22.29
C PHE A 1103 -15.65 -28.07 23.66
N PRO A 1104 -14.53 -28.48 24.27
CA PRO A 1104 -14.55 -29.13 25.57
C PRO A 1104 -14.72 -28.12 26.71
N ASN A 1105 -15.60 -28.42 27.65
CA ASN A 1105 -15.76 -27.68 28.92
C ASN A 1105 -15.09 -28.41 30.11
N GLY A 1106 -14.23 -29.39 29.82
CA GLY A 1106 -13.59 -30.29 30.78
C GLY A 1106 -12.68 -31.28 30.07
N PRO A 1107 -12.12 -32.28 30.79
CA PRO A 1107 -11.25 -33.29 30.19
C PRO A 1107 -11.90 -33.94 28.96
N GLU A 1108 -11.18 -33.93 27.84
CA GLU A 1108 -11.68 -34.42 26.56
C GLU A 1108 -10.97 -35.72 26.18
N PRO A 1109 -11.59 -36.89 26.41
CA PRO A 1109 -10.93 -38.19 26.23
C PRO A 1109 -10.53 -38.45 24.78
N ARG A 1110 -11.17 -37.82 23.80
CA ARG A 1110 -10.79 -37.95 22.38
C ARG A 1110 -9.39 -37.39 22.11
N PHE A 1111 -8.97 -36.36 22.84
CA PHE A 1111 -7.62 -35.80 22.68
C PHE A 1111 -6.50 -36.73 23.20
N ALA A 1112 -6.85 -37.86 23.84
CA ALA A 1112 -5.86 -38.81 24.33
C ALA A 1112 -5.43 -39.85 23.29
N ASP A 1113 -6.23 -40.10 22.23
CA ASP A 1113 -5.96 -41.21 21.32
C ASP A 1113 -6.15 -40.99 19.81
N ILE A 1114 -6.92 -40.01 19.34
CA ILE A 1114 -7.13 -39.87 17.88
C ILE A 1114 -5.94 -39.27 17.12
N GLY A 1115 -5.00 -38.64 17.84
CA GLY A 1115 -3.86 -37.91 17.30
C GLY A 1115 -2.67 -38.76 16.85
N SER A 1116 -2.75 -40.09 16.91
CA SER A 1116 -1.71 -40.93 16.31
C SER A 1116 -2.19 -42.35 15.98
N PRO A 1117 -1.65 -43.01 14.94
CA PRO A 1117 -1.96 -44.41 14.64
C PRO A 1117 -1.65 -45.34 15.81
N GLU A 1118 -0.58 -45.08 16.57
CA GLU A 1118 -0.14 -45.94 17.68
C GLU A 1118 -1.16 -45.97 18.82
N THR A 1119 -1.80 -44.84 19.12
CA THR A 1119 -2.83 -44.76 20.16
C THR A 1119 -4.18 -45.31 19.71
N LEU A 1120 -4.42 -45.39 18.39
CA LEU A 1120 -5.60 -46.00 17.79
C LEU A 1120 -5.50 -47.53 17.65
N ALA A 1121 -4.29 -48.07 17.58
CA ALA A 1121 -4.05 -49.50 17.35
C ALA A 1121 -4.76 -50.37 18.41
N GLY A 1122 -5.52 -51.36 17.95
CA GLY A 1122 -6.22 -52.31 18.83
C GLY A 1122 -7.35 -51.72 19.69
N ARG A 1123 -7.74 -50.46 19.47
CA ARG A 1123 -8.90 -49.84 20.13
C ARG A 1123 -10.17 -50.09 19.32
N ASN A 1124 -11.31 -50.22 20.01
CA ASN A 1124 -12.63 -50.31 19.38
C ASN A 1124 -12.91 -49.08 18.50
N LYS A 1125 -13.49 -49.32 17.33
CA LYS A 1125 -13.79 -48.29 16.32
C LYS A 1125 -15.16 -48.53 15.69
N LEU A 1126 -15.72 -47.48 15.10
CA LEU A 1126 -16.89 -47.55 14.25
C LEU A 1126 -16.56 -46.92 12.90
N PHE A 1127 -16.54 -47.74 11.86
CA PHE A 1127 -16.39 -47.27 10.47
C PHE A 1127 -17.76 -47.06 9.85
N VAL A 1128 -17.95 -45.98 9.11
CA VAL A 1128 -19.26 -45.52 8.62
C VAL A 1128 -19.13 -45.02 7.19
N ILE A 1129 -20.20 -45.12 6.39
CA ILE A 1129 -20.36 -44.30 5.18
C ILE A 1129 -21.17 -43.08 5.55
N ASP A 1130 -20.63 -41.88 5.29
CA ASP A 1130 -21.29 -40.63 5.61
C ASP A 1130 -22.69 -40.54 4.99
N SER A 1131 -23.65 -40.05 5.76
CA SER A 1131 -24.97 -39.71 5.21
C SER A 1131 -24.89 -38.38 4.49
N THR A 1132 -25.65 -38.23 3.41
CA THR A 1132 -25.91 -36.95 2.74
C THR A 1132 -26.78 -36.12 3.69
N ARG A 1133 -26.15 -35.60 4.73
CA ARG A 1133 -26.76 -34.56 5.54
C ARG A 1133 -26.64 -33.30 4.70
N VAL A 1134 -27.78 -32.76 4.30
CA VAL A 1134 -27.79 -31.40 3.77
C VAL A 1134 -27.51 -30.49 4.95
N LEU A 1135 -26.23 -30.27 5.25
CA LEU A 1135 -25.84 -29.21 6.16
C LEU A 1135 -26.15 -27.91 5.42
N GLU A 1136 -27.21 -27.27 5.90
CA GLU A 1136 -27.59 -25.90 5.58
C GLU A 1136 -26.32 -25.04 5.57
N GLY A 1137 -25.93 -24.52 4.40
CA GLY A 1137 -24.81 -23.58 4.30
C GLY A 1137 -23.52 -24.10 3.71
N ASP A 1138 -22.75 -24.82 4.51
CA ASP A 1138 -21.33 -25.03 4.20
C ASP A 1138 -21.08 -26.12 3.14
N LEU A 1139 -22.06 -26.98 2.86
CA LEU A 1139 -21.97 -28.05 1.86
C LEU A 1139 -22.54 -27.66 0.48
N VAL A 1140 -23.05 -26.45 0.34
CA VAL A 1140 -23.91 -26.03 -0.77
C VAL A 1140 -23.10 -25.47 -1.96
N GLN A 1141 -21.88 -25.96 -2.16
CA GLN A 1141 -20.91 -25.30 -3.03
C GLN A 1141 -20.72 -25.96 -4.40
N GLY A 1142 -21.53 -26.98 -4.74
CA GLY A 1142 -21.42 -27.65 -6.05
C GLY A 1142 -20.21 -28.57 -6.16
N VAL A 1143 -19.46 -28.68 -5.07
CA VAL A 1143 -18.35 -29.61 -4.90
C VAL A 1143 -18.93 -30.97 -4.52
N THR A 1144 -18.75 -31.98 -5.36
CA THR A 1144 -19.09 -33.37 -5.01
C THR A 1144 -18.15 -33.84 -3.90
N GLN A 1145 -18.63 -33.87 -2.65
CA GLN A 1145 -17.87 -34.40 -1.53
C GLN A 1145 -18.07 -35.91 -1.44
N GLY A 1146 -17.03 -36.68 -1.82
CA GLY A 1146 -16.95 -38.12 -1.57
C GLY A 1146 -18.20 -38.93 -1.97
N GLN A 1147 -18.33 -40.11 -1.37
CA GLN A 1147 -19.53 -40.94 -1.49
C GLN A 1147 -20.40 -40.79 -0.24
N THR A 1148 -21.67 -40.44 -0.42
CA THR A 1148 -22.64 -40.33 0.67
C THR A 1148 -23.88 -41.22 0.48
N LEU A 1149 -24.60 -41.49 1.56
CA LEU A 1149 -25.89 -42.20 1.56
C LEU A 1149 -27.08 -41.22 1.51
N PRO A 1150 -28.16 -41.46 0.77
CA PRO A 1150 -28.62 -42.79 0.37
C PRO A 1150 -28.04 -43.28 -0.96
N VAL A 1151 -27.91 -44.60 -1.07
CA VAL A 1151 -27.65 -45.28 -2.35
C VAL A 1151 -28.91 -45.99 -2.79
N ALA A 1152 -29.46 -45.59 -3.94
CA ALA A 1152 -30.65 -46.20 -4.52
C ALA A 1152 -30.31 -47.53 -5.19
N ILE A 1153 -31.08 -48.58 -4.86
CA ILE A 1153 -30.99 -49.91 -5.44
C ILE A 1153 -32.07 -50.02 -6.52
N PRO A 1154 -31.71 -50.24 -7.81
CA PRO A 1154 -32.70 -50.38 -8.87
C PRO A 1154 -33.38 -51.75 -8.84
N GLY A 1155 -34.66 -51.81 -9.20
CA GLY A 1155 -35.43 -53.05 -9.27
C GLY A 1155 -35.21 -53.88 -10.54
N ASP A 1156 -34.39 -53.39 -11.48
CA ASP A 1156 -34.08 -54.05 -12.75
C ASP A 1156 -32.91 -55.05 -12.66
N GLY A 1157 -32.36 -55.27 -11.46
CA GLY A 1157 -31.26 -56.18 -11.20
C GLY A 1157 -29.86 -55.59 -11.46
N LYS A 1158 -29.74 -54.33 -11.91
CA LYS A 1158 -28.44 -53.66 -12.02
C LYS A 1158 -27.80 -53.44 -10.64
N PRO A 1159 -26.46 -53.56 -10.53
CA PRO A 1159 -25.77 -53.22 -9.29
C PRO A 1159 -25.84 -51.73 -8.96
N ALA A 1160 -26.08 -51.44 -7.68
CA ALA A 1160 -25.71 -50.18 -7.04
C ALA A 1160 -24.49 -50.41 -6.14
N THR A 1161 -23.57 -49.45 -6.04
CA THR A 1161 -22.30 -49.65 -5.35
C THR A 1161 -22.05 -48.58 -4.30
N ALA A 1162 -21.53 -49.01 -3.14
CA ALA A 1162 -20.98 -48.14 -2.12
C ALA A 1162 -19.60 -48.53 -1.63
N VAL A 1163 -18.86 -47.56 -1.12
CA VAL A 1163 -17.48 -47.72 -0.66
C VAL A 1163 -17.40 -47.39 0.81
N LEU A 1164 -17.03 -48.39 1.60
CA LEU A 1164 -16.74 -48.24 3.02
C LEU A 1164 -15.21 -48.23 3.23
N PRO A 1165 -14.61 -47.10 3.59
CA PRO A 1165 -13.21 -47.06 4.01
C PRO A 1165 -13.03 -47.65 5.41
N ILE A 1166 -12.08 -48.57 5.56
CA ILE A 1166 -11.66 -49.17 6.83
C ILE A 1166 -10.15 -49.01 6.97
N GLY A 1167 -9.71 -48.12 7.86
CA GLY A 1167 -8.28 -47.84 8.11
C GLY A 1167 -7.53 -48.98 8.81
N ASP A 1168 -8.23 -49.87 9.51
CA ASP A 1168 -7.62 -50.97 10.25
C ASP A 1168 -7.37 -52.21 9.38
N ASP A 1169 -6.29 -52.94 9.68
CA ASP A 1169 -6.01 -54.27 9.12
C ASP A 1169 -6.78 -55.37 9.86
N LEU A 1170 -8.09 -55.44 9.55
CA LEU A 1170 -8.97 -56.47 10.09
C LEU A 1170 -8.52 -57.90 9.75
N PRO A 1171 -8.07 -58.21 8.51
CA PRO A 1171 -7.50 -59.52 8.20
C PRO A 1171 -6.32 -59.91 9.10
N ALA A 1172 -5.38 -59.00 9.36
CA ALA A 1172 -4.27 -59.27 10.28
C ALA A 1172 -4.74 -59.44 11.73
N ALA A 1173 -5.67 -58.60 12.19
CA ALA A 1173 -6.24 -58.71 13.53
C ALA A 1173 -7.00 -60.03 13.76
N GLY A 1174 -7.73 -60.51 12.74
CA GLY A 1174 -8.39 -61.81 12.74
C GLY A 1174 -7.38 -62.95 12.86
N LYS A 1175 -6.33 -62.96 12.03
CA LYS A 1175 -5.26 -63.97 12.08
C LYS A 1175 -4.50 -63.97 13.40
N ASN A 1176 -4.29 -62.79 13.99
CA ASN A 1176 -3.60 -62.63 15.27
C ASN A 1176 -4.52 -62.92 16.46
N GLY A 1177 -5.81 -63.20 16.24
CA GLY A 1177 -6.78 -63.53 17.28
C GLY A 1177 -7.18 -62.35 18.18
N THR A 1178 -6.79 -61.12 17.82
CA THR A 1178 -7.08 -59.89 18.60
C THR A 1178 -8.43 -59.27 18.24
N LEU A 1179 -8.99 -59.59 17.07
CA LEU A 1179 -10.32 -59.15 16.67
C LEU A 1179 -11.40 -59.97 17.40
N ALA A 1180 -12.33 -59.30 18.08
CA ALA A 1180 -13.50 -59.93 18.71
C ALA A 1180 -14.70 -59.98 17.74
N SER A 1181 -15.01 -58.87 17.08
CA SER A 1181 -16.05 -58.81 16.05
C SER A 1181 -15.84 -57.65 15.06
N ALA A 1182 -16.35 -57.81 13.84
CA ALA A 1182 -16.43 -56.78 12.79
C ALA A 1182 -17.70 -57.01 11.97
N GLU A 1183 -18.85 -56.72 12.56
CA GLU A 1183 -20.15 -56.91 11.91
C GLU A 1183 -20.39 -55.81 10.88
N LEU A 1184 -20.91 -56.17 9.70
CA LEU A 1184 -21.37 -55.20 8.72
C LEU A 1184 -22.87 -54.98 8.92
N ARG A 1185 -23.27 -53.75 9.20
CA ARG A 1185 -24.66 -53.38 9.43
C ARG A 1185 -25.10 -52.38 8.37
N ILE A 1186 -26.23 -52.64 7.74
CA ILE A 1186 -26.86 -51.71 6.80
C ILE A 1186 -28.31 -51.47 7.21
N GLN A 1187 -28.83 -50.30 6.87
CA GLN A 1187 -30.24 -49.99 7.06
C GLN A 1187 -30.87 -49.59 5.73
N LEU A 1188 -32.01 -50.20 5.41
CA LEU A 1188 -32.83 -49.85 4.25
C LEU A 1188 -33.95 -48.91 4.68
N ARG A 1189 -34.28 -47.92 3.84
CA ARG A 1189 -35.47 -47.08 4.03
C ARG A 1189 -36.76 -47.85 3.80
N ASP A 1190 -36.76 -48.72 2.79
CA ASP A 1190 -37.94 -49.40 2.29
C ASP A 1190 -38.05 -50.79 2.92
N LEU A 1191 -38.77 -50.88 4.04
CA LEU A 1191 -38.88 -52.09 4.90
C LEU A 1191 -39.37 -53.35 4.15
N GLN A 1192 -40.18 -53.17 3.11
CA GLN A 1192 -40.73 -54.28 2.31
C GLN A 1192 -39.67 -54.95 1.40
N ALA A 1193 -38.50 -54.33 1.23
CA ALA A 1193 -37.45 -54.81 0.34
C ALA A 1193 -36.33 -55.57 1.06
N VAL A 1194 -36.43 -55.80 2.38
CA VAL A 1194 -35.41 -56.45 3.22
C VAL A 1194 -35.02 -57.84 2.71
N ASP A 1195 -35.98 -58.62 2.20
CA ASP A 1195 -35.74 -59.95 1.61
C ASP A 1195 -35.42 -59.92 0.10
N ALA A 1196 -35.51 -58.74 -0.53
CA ALA A 1196 -35.38 -58.55 -1.97
C ALA A 1196 -34.02 -57.99 -2.41
N VAL A 1197 -33.08 -57.78 -1.47
CA VAL A 1197 -31.76 -57.18 -1.72
C VAL A 1197 -30.63 -58.19 -1.46
N GLU A 1198 -29.81 -58.43 -2.48
CA GLU A 1198 -28.53 -59.12 -2.38
C GLU A 1198 -27.42 -58.12 -2.05
N LEU A 1199 -26.59 -58.42 -1.04
CA LEU A 1199 -25.37 -57.68 -0.71
C LEU A 1199 -24.13 -58.50 -1.04
N ARG A 1200 -23.15 -57.87 -1.68
CA ARG A 1200 -21.79 -58.40 -1.85
C ARG A 1200 -20.76 -57.46 -1.22
N LEU A 1201 -19.83 -58.01 -0.45
CA LEU A 1201 -18.65 -57.32 0.05
C LEU A 1201 -17.44 -57.76 -0.76
N ASN A 1202 -16.77 -56.82 -1.42
CA ASN A 1202 -15.59 -57.06 -2.26
C ASN A 1202 -15.82 -58.18 -3.29
N GLY A 1203 -17.04 -58.25 -3.84
CA GLY A 1203 -17.49 -59.25 -4.81
C GLY A 1203 -18.06 -60.55 -4.21
N ALA A 1204 -17.82 -60.82 -2.92
CA ALA A 1204 -18.32 -62.01 -2.23
C ALA A 1204 -19.74 -61.79 -1.69
N PRO A 1205 -20.72 -62.67 -1.98
CA PRO A 1205 -22.08 -62.53 -1.48
C PRO A 1205 -22.15 -62.76 0.04
N LEU A 1206 -23.00 -61.99 0.71
CA LEU A 1206 -23.26 -62.09 2.13
C LEU A 1206 -24.73 -62.41 2.39
N THR A 1207 -24.97 -63.27 3.38
CA THR A 1207 -26.31 -63.57 3.90
C THR A 1207 -26.46 -62.90 5.27
N PRO A 1208 -27.58 -62.19 5.53
CA PRO A 1208 -27.78 -61.55 6.82
C PRO A 1208 -27.88 -62.59 7.94
N THR A 1209 -27.17 -62.34 9.04
CA THR A 1209 -27.22 -63.14 10.27
C THR A 1209 -28.35 -62.68 11.19
N GLN A 1210 -28.75 -61.41 11.08
CA GLN A 1210 -29.92 -60.84 11.75
C GLN A 1210 -30.64 -59.88 10.80
N GLN A 1211 -31.96 -59.86 10.88
CA GLN A 1211 -32.81 -58.94 10.14
C GLN A 1211 -33.86 -58.36 11.11
N ASP A 1212 -34.09 -57.06 11.02
CA ASP A 1212 -35.17 -56.38 11.72
C ASP A 1212 -36.10 -55.71 10.68
N PRO A 1213 -37.22 -56.36 10.33
CA PRO A 1213 -38.17 -55.84 9.35
C PRO A 1213 -38.87 -54.55 9.78
N GLU A 1214 -38.92 -54.23 11.09
CA GLU A 1214 -39.61 -53.03 11.59
C GLU A 1214 -38.73 -51.78 11.46
N SER A 1215 -37.42 -51.94 11.59
CA SER A 1215 -36.45 -50.83 11.52
C SER A 1215 -35.65 -50.79 10.20
N GLY A 1216 -35.69 -51.87 9.42
CA GLY A 1216 -34.98 -52.00 8.14
C GLY A 1216 -33.50 -52.36 8.29
N TRP A 1217 -33.06 -52.75 9.50
CA TRP A 1217 -31.67 -53.13 9.76
C TRP A 1217 -31.37 -54.57 9.30
N LEU A 1218 -30.24 -54.71 8.63
CA LEU A 1218 -29.65 -55.98 8.19
C LEU A 1218 -28.24 -56.07 8.77
N VAL A 1219 -27.97 -57.14 9.50
CA VAL A 1219 -26.66 -57.41 10.11
C VAL A 1219 -26.02 -58.61 9.41
N PHE A 1220 -24.75 -58.47 9.05
CA PHE A 1220 -23.94 -59.50 8.44
C PHE A 1220 -22.69 -59.72 9.29
N SER A 1221 -22.16 -60.95 9.29
CA SER A 1221 -20.94 -61.30 10.02
C SER A 1221 -19.87 -61.84 9.06
N PRO A 1222 -19.26 -60.98 8.22
CA PRO A 1222 -18.19 -61.41 7.32
C PRO A 1222 -16.98 -61.94 8.09
N GLN A 1223 -16.24 -62.87 7.50
CA GLN A 1223 -14.92 -63.27 8.00
C GLN A 1223 -13.93 -62.12 7.83
N ALA A 1224 -12.93 -62.04 8.70
CA ALA A 1224 -11.96 -60.95 8.71
C ALA A 1224 -11.25 -60.78 7.36
N GLU A 1225 -10.96 -61.88 6.66
CA GLU A 1225 -10.29 -61.92 5.35
C GLU A 1225 -11.15 -61.40 4.19
N GLN A 1226 -12.46 -61.25 4.39
CA GLN A 1226 -13.35 -60.66 3.38
C GLN A 1226 -13.26 -59.13 3.35
N TYR A 1227 -12.76 -58.51 4.42
CA TYR A 1227 -12.45 -57.09 4.46
C TYR A 1227 -11.07 -56.80 3.86
N ARG A 1228 -10.87 -55.54 3.47
CA ARG A 1228 -9.60 -54.99 2.96
C ARG A 1228 -9.23 -53.75 3.76
N VAL A 1229 -7.92 -53.49 3.88
CA VAL A 1229 -7.42 -52.19 4.36
C VAL A 1229 -7.76 -51.12 3.32
N GLY A 1230 -8.33 -50.01 3.77
CA GLY A 1230 -8.82 -48.93 2.93
C GLY A 1230 -10.17 -49.29 2.28
N ARG A 1231 -10.20 -49.31 0.95
CA ARG A 1231 -11.44 -49.39 0.15
C ARG A 1231 -12.12 -50.77 0.28
N ASN A 1232 -13.33 -50.81 0.83
CA ASN A 1232 -14.22 -51.97 0.79
C ASN A 1232 -15.46 -51.67 -0.07
N GLU A 1233 -15.67 -52.45 -1.12
CA GLU A 1233 -16.79 -52.25 -2.05
C GLU A 1233 -18.02 -53.07 -1.63
N LEU A 1234 -19.13 -52.38 -1.41
CA LEU A 1234 -20.46 -52.92 -1.16
C LEU A 1234 -21.26 -52.86 -2.45
N THR A 1235 -21.69 -54.00 -2.98
CA THR A 1235 -22.56 -54.05 -4.16
C THR A 1235 -23.93 -54.57 -3.78
N PHE A 1236 -24.97 -53.81 -4.10
CA PHE A 1236 -26.37 -54.11 -3.84
C PHE A 1236 -27.08 -54.45 -5.15
N ARG A 1237 -27.90 -55.51 -5.17
CA ARG A 1237 -28.70 -55.91 -6.34
C ARG A 1237 -30.07 -56.44 -5.91
N ALA A 1238 -31.06 -56.33 -6.79
CA ALA A 1238 -32.34 -57.01 -6.61
C ALA A 1238 -32.17 -58.53 -6.72
N THR A 1239 -32.79 -59.31 -5.82
CA THR A 1239 -32.79 -60.78 -5.89
C THR A 1239 -33.70 -61.30 -7.03
N ALA A 1240 -33.47 -62.54 -7.46
CA ALA A 1240 -34.31 -63.18 -8.48
C ALA A 1240 -35.75 -63.34 -7.96
N GLY A 1241 -36.69 -62.55 -8.51
CA GLY A 1241 -38.10 -62.53 -8.09
C GLY A 1241 -38.55 -61.24 -7.39
N ALA A 1242 -37.66 -60.25 -7.22
CA ALA A 1242 -38.02 -58.94 -6.70
C ALA A 1242 -39.05 -58.20 -7.60
N PRO A 1243 -39.90 -57.32 -7.04
CA PRO A 1243 -40.84 -56.52 -7.83
C PRO A 1243 -40.12 -55.63 -8.84
N SER A 1244 -40.60 -55.63 -10.09
CA SER A 1244 -40.07 -54.70 -11.11
C SER A 1244 -40.50 -53.28 -10.76
N ALA A 1245 -39.53 -52.46 -10.36
CA ALA A 1245 -39.70 -51.06 -10.00
C ALA A 1245 -38.47 -50.24 -10.44
N GLU A 1246 -38.67 -48.96 -10.74
CA GLU A 1246 -37.59 -48.01 -11.08
C GLU A 1246 -36.58 -47.89 -9.92
N ARG A 1247 -37.06 -47.99 -8.67
CA ARG A 1247 -36.27 -48.04 -7.43
C ARG A 1247 -36.86 -49.12 -6.52
N LEU A 1248 -36.04 -50.09 -6.10
CA LEU A 1248 -36.42 -51.16 -5.18
C LEU A 1248 -36.32 -50.71 -3.72
N ALA A 1249 -35.17 -50.14 -3.35
CA ALA A 1249 -34.89 -49.70 -1.98
C ALA A 1249 -33.81 -48.61 -1.96
N GLU A 1250 -33.66 -47.92 -0.82
CA GLU A 1250 -32.51 -47.05 -0.53
C GLU A 1250 -31.72 -47.56 0.68
N VAL A 1251 -30.40 -47.65 0.52
CA VAL A 1251 -29.48 -47.85 1.65
C VAL A 1251 -29.27 -46.51 2.33
N ILE A 1252 -29.74 -46.34 3.56
CA ILE A 1252 -29.67 -45.07 4.31
C ILE A 1252 -28.59 -45.06 5.37
N HIS A 1253 -28.14 -46.24 5.82
CA HIS A 1253 -27.00 -46.38 6.73
C HIS A 1253 -26.13 -47.58 6.36
N VAL A 1254 -24.83 -47.42 6.59
CA VAL A 1254 -23.81 -48.47 6.51
C VAL A 1254 -22.80 -48.22 7.64
N GLU A 1255 -22.57 -49.22 8.47
CA GLU A 1255 -21.56 -49.16 9.53
C GLU A 1255 -20.88 -50.51 9.79
N VAL A 1256 -19.65 -50.46 10.28
CA VAL A 1256 -18.89 -51.61 10.80
C VAL A 1256 -18.34 -51.26 12.18
N PRO A 1257 -19.02 -51.65 13.27
CA PRO A 1257 -18.43 -51.65 14.60
C PRO A 1257 -17.35 -52.74 14.69
N VAL A 1258 -16.13 -52.31 14.97
CA VAL A 1258 -14.97 -53.17 15.18
C VAL A 1258 -14.68 -53.23 16.68
N VAL A 1259 -14.77 -54.43 17.24
CA VAL A 1259 -14.46 -54.70 18.65
C VAL A 1259 -13.20 -55.53 18.70
N TYR A 1260 -12.21 -55.06 19.43
CA TYR A 1260 -11.01 -55.82 19.75
C TYR A 1260 -11.21 -56.52 21.10
N LYS A 1261 -10.56 -57.66 21.27
CA LYS A 1261 -10.47 -58.31 22.58
C LYS A 1261 -9.63 -57.42 23.48
N ASP A 1262 -9.99 -57.31 24.75
CA ASP A 1262 -9.14 -56.67 25.76
C ASP A 1262 -7.81 -57.43 25.82
N THR A 1263 -6.84 -56.99 25.02
CA THR A 1263 -5.44 -57.32 25.23
C THR A 1263 -4.88 -56.22 26.12
N GLN A 1264 -5.22 -56.25 27.41
CA GLN A 1264 -4.30 -55.63 28.36
C GLN A 1264 -2.97 -56.39 28.29
N PRO A 1265 -1.82 -55.69 28.28
CA PRO A 1265 -0.60 -56.27 28.81
C PRO A 1265 -0.79 -56.72 30.26
#